data_AF-A0A935UP58-F1
#
_entry.id   AF-A0A935UP58-F1
#
_cell.length_a   1.000
_cell.length_b   1.000
_cell.length_c   1.000
_cell.angle_alpha   90.00
_cell.angle_beta   90.00
_cell.angle_gamma   90.00
#
_symmetry.space_group_name_H-M   'P 1'
#
loop_
_entity.id
_entity.type
_entity.pdbx_description
1 polymer ?
#
loop_
_entity_poly.entity_id
_entity_poly.type
_entity_poly.pdbx_seq_one_letter_code
_entity_poly.pdbx_strand_id
1 'polypeptide(L)'
;MMGEAQLRRLGMGGVLGVAQGSARPPQFVVLEYAPRGAGRRLPLIALVGKGVTFDSGGISIKPSTDMHEMKGDMGGAAAVLGAALIAARRGLRARLLVVVPAVENMPDGGAIRPGDVLTMASGKTVEVLNTDAEGRLILADALHYACKRKPDYVIDAATLTGACVVALGDGFAGLFCNHTALGDALDRAGGDTFERVWPLPLVKEHHKLIESGIADLQNIGGKCAGASTAAAFLAEFVDDETPWAHLDIAGPAWTAKPGPLGPKGATGLRGAADRPGARDPGGSGRLMTEALSRISRRALARTILALSVPAILANVSQTLMGLVDTLMVGQLGAGPLAAVGVATLLFSAAATTLKATDVAVQTMTAQLVGARRDGEVGGVLFTAGLLTVALAAAVTVLGMLAPGLWMALASTDPEVRRLGAEYLLWRLPGALPFMLAFQIRAACDGIGWTRVGMAVGIGMNVINALLNWMLIYGRLGAPEMGVAGAALASTLASWLALLAFLAVLAGRGPRRRFRFLARGNLRWDLLGPMLKMSWPAAVQSLGALLAVLVFFVILGSIGTVAVAAGNVVLRIAALSFMPGIGVGAAVQTLVGQSLGRGDVRGAVRAGWGGVALATLLMGAFGLAFLLVPDALMRLFTTDAGLAAAGRPILRLMGLVQVFDAVGLTLAGALRGAGATRQVMATDVVLAWGLFLPTSWLCGVVLDGGLVGAWIGVLVWFFVYAVGMTVWFLRGDWRRAVAIN
;
A
#
# COMPACT_ATOMS: atom_id res chain seq x y z
N MET A 1 -28.77 -8.42 -45.55
CA MET A 1 -28.10 -7.10 -45.56
C MET A 1 -29.15 -6.05 -45.84
N MET A 2 -29.05 -4.88 -45.20
CA MET A 2 -29.97 -3.76 -45.39
C MET A 2 -29.24 -2.59 -46.04
N GLY A 3 -29.83 -2.04 -47.10
CA GLY A 3 -29.27 -0.89 -47.82
C GLY A 3 -29.85 0.44 -47.33
N GLU A 4 -29.33 1.55 -47.86
CA GLU A 4 -29.63 2.93 -47.44
C GLU A 4 -31.12 3.23 -47.24
N ALA A 5 -31.99 2.85 -48.19
CA ALA A 5 -33.44 3.09 -48.09
C ALA A 5 -34.08 2.42 -46.87
N GLN A 6 -33.58 1.24 -46.44
CA GLN A 6 -34.03 0.57 -45.23
C GLN A 6 -33.48 1.28 -43.98
N LEU A 7 -32.23 1.73 -44.02
CA LEU A 7 -31.62 2.46 -42.90
C LEU A 7 -32.35 3.78 -42.64
N ARG A 8 -32.78 4.49 -43.70
CA ARG A 8 -33.63 5.69 -43.61
C ARG A 8 -34.96 5.39 -42.92
N ARG A 9 -35.61 4.27 -43.26
CA ARG A 9 -36.85 3.84 -42.60
C ARG A 9 -36.67 3.45 -41.14
N LEU A 10 -35.49 2.95 -40.78
CA LEU A 10 -35.13 2.57 -39.41
C LEU A 10 -34.60 3.76 -38.59
N GLY A 11 -34.48 4.96 -39.18
CA GLY A 11 -33.98 6.15 -38.49
C GLY A 11 -32.51 6.03 -38.05
N MET A 12 -31.69 5.25 -38.75
CA MET A 12 -30.27 5.04 -38.40
C MET A 12 -29.39 6.22 -38.80
N GLY A 13 -29.60 7.38 -38.16
CA GLY A 13 -28.94 8.64 -38.51
C GLY A 13 -27.43 8.62 -38.26
N GLY A 14 -26.91 7.79 -37.36
CA GLY A 14 -25.47 7.62 -37.18
C GLY A 14 -24.83 6.95 -38.40
N VAL A 15 -25.41 5.83 -38.85
CA VAL A 15 -24.92 5.12 -40.06
C VAL A 15 -25.08 5.97 -41.32
N LEU A 16 -26.24 6.60 -41.49
CA LEU A 16 -26.52 7.43 -42.66
C LEU A 16 -25.65 8.69 -42.69
N GLY A 17 -25.49 9.35 -41.53
CA GLY A 17 -24.67 10.55 -41.41
C GLY A 17 -23.20 10.27 -41.75
N VAL A 18 -22.62 9.19 -41.22
CA VAL A 18 -21.21 8.87 -41.55
C VAL A 18 -21.04 8.54 -43.03
N ALA A 19 -21.99 7.82 -43.64
CA ALA A 19 -21.86 7.33 -45.01
C ALA A 19 -22.18 8.38 -46.09
N GLN A 20 -22.86 9.49 -45.77
CA GLN A 20 -23.36 10.43 -46.77
C GLN A 20 -22.26 11.14 -47.58
N GLY A 21 -21.02 11.12 -47.10
CA GLY A 21 -19.86 11.65 -47.82
C GLY A 21 -19.22 10.68 -48.83
N SER A 22 -19.67 9.42 -48.89
CA SER A 22 -19.12 8.43 -49.83
C SER A 22 -20.04 8.19 -51.02
N ALA A 23 -19.43 7.98 -52.19
CA ALA A 23 -20.13 7.47 -53.38
C ALA A 23 -20.56 6.00 -53.24
N ARG A 24 -20.01 5.27 -52.25
CA ARG A 24 -20.39 3.88 -51.95
C ARG A 24 -21.48 3.87 -50.89
N PRO A 25 -22.67 3.30 -51.19
CA PRO A 25 -23.78 3.34 -50.25
C PRO A 25 -23.52 2.47 -49.02
N PRO A 26 -24.03 2.87 -47.82
CA PRO A 26 -23.87 2.09 -46.61
C PRO A 26 -24.60 0.74 -46.69
N GLN A 27 -24.07 -0.25 -45.98
CA GLN A 27 -24.66 -1.57 -45.82
C GLN A 27 -24.75 -1.94 -44.35
N PHE A 28 -25.89 -2.43 -43.89
CA PHE A 28 -26.05 -2.93 -42.53
C PHE A 28 -26.25 -4.44 -42.56
N VAL A 29 -25.24 -5.17 -42.13
CA VAL A 29 -25.19 -6.63 -42.17
C VAL A 29 -25.77 -7.19 -40.87
N VAL A 30 -26.74 -8.09 -41.01
CA VAL A 30 -27.30 -8.87 -39.90
C VAL A 30 -27.18 -10.33 -40.27
N LEU A 31 -26.42 -11.09 -39.48
CA LEU A 31 -26.22 -12.52 -39.65
C LEU A 31 -26.71 -13.23 -38.38
N GLU A 32 -27.50 -14.28 -38.57
CA GLU A 32 -27.96 -15.11 -37.46
C GLU A 32 -27.40 -16.52 -37.61
N TYR A 33 -26.92 -17.08 -36.50
CA TYR A 33 -26.51 -18.47 -36.41
C TYR A 33 -27.26 -19.17 -35.29
N ALA A 34 -27.76 -20.37 -35.59
CA ALA A 34 -28.31 -21.30 -34.63
C ALA A 34 -27.90 -22.74 -35.02
N PRO A 35 -27.47 -23.57 -34.06
CA PRO A 35 -27.15 -24.97 -34.34
C PRO A 35 -28.40 -25.75 -34.78
N ARG A 36 -28.22 -26.72 -35.69
CA ARG A 36 -29.34 -27.55 -36.19
C ARG A 36 -30.00 -28.32 -35.04
N GLY A 37 -31.33 -28.32 -35.00
CA GLY A 37 -32.12 -28.99 -33.96
C GLY A 37 -32.16 -28.27 -32.61
N ALA A 38 -31.58 -27.07 -32.50
CA ALA A 38 -31.64 -26.30 -31.26
C ALA A 38 -33.00 -25.64 -31.05
N GLY A 39 -33.64 -25.94 -29.92
CA GLY A 39 -34.81 -25.21 -29.46
C GLY A 39 -34.48 -23.77 -29.03
N ARG A 40 -35.51 -22.94 -28.87
CA ARG A 40 -35.43 -21.53 -28.40
C ARG A 40 -34.73 -21.29 -27.05
N ARG A 41 -34.31 -22.34 -26.33
CA ARG A 41 -33.72 -22.28 -24.98
C ARG A 41 -32.22 -21.98 -24.92
N LEU A 42 -31.51 -21.93 -26.06
CA LEU A 42 -30.08 -21.58 -26.06
C LEU A 42 -29.88 -20.06 -25.88
N PRO A 43 -28.81 -19.64 -25.17
CA PRO A 43 -28.52 -18.22 -25.01
C PRO A 43 -28.25 -17.56 -26.36
N LEU A 44 -28.76 -16.35 -26.52
CA LEU A 44 -28.53 -15.47 -27.65
C LEU A 44 -27.43 -14.47 -27.30
N ILE A 45 -26.31 -14.56 -28.00
CA ILE A 45 -25.19 -13.61 -27.87
C ILE A 45 -25.19 -12.71 -29.09
N ALA A 46 -25.27 -11.41 -28.88
CA ALA A 46 -25.10 -10.42 -29.93
C ALA A 46 -23.62 -10.04 -30.06
N LEU A 47 -23.07 -10.15 -31.26
CA LEU A 47 -21.72 -9.70 -31.62
C LEU A 47 -21.83 -8.49 -32.55
N VAL A 48 -21.34 -7.32 -32.14
CA VAL A 48 -21.46 -6.08 -32.92
C VAL A 48 -20.07 -5.60 -33.33
N GLY A 49 -19.83 -5.33 -34.62
CA GLY A 49 -18.49 -4.98 -35.10
C GLY A 49 -18.44 -3.67 -35.88
N LYS A 50 -17.51 -2.77 -35.52
CA LYS A 50 -17.29 -1.51 -36.28
C LYS A 50 -16.87 -1.84 -37.72
N GLY A 51 -17.65 -1.37 -38.70
CA GLY A 51 -17.43 -1.62 -40.12
C GLY A 51 -17.08 -0.38 -40.92
N VAL A 52 -16.21 0.50 -40.43
CA VAL A 52 -15.71 1.61 -41.27
C VAL A 52 -14.71 1.04 -42.26
N THR A 53 -15.14 0.86 -43.50
CA THR A 53 -14.38 0.16 -44.55
C THR A 53 -13.23 0.98 -45.11
N PHE A 54 -13.32 2.31 -44.98
CA PHE A 54 -12.22 3.25 -45.17
C PHE A 54 -12.51 4.52 -44.37
N ASP A 55 -11.53 5.00 -43.61
CA ASP A 55 -11.65 6.19 -42.77
C ASP A 55 -10.67 7.29 -43.17
N SER A 56 -11.17 8.35 -43.78
CA SER A 56 -10.39 9.57 -44.05
C SER A 56 -10.44 10.59 -42.91
N GLY A 57 -11.32 10.38 -41.93
CA GLY A 57 -11.75 11.37 -40.93
C GLY A 57 -12.87 12.30 -41.37
N GLY A 58 -13.38 12.16 -42.60
CA GLY A 58 -14.43 13.01 -43.16
C GLY A 58 -13.94 14.46 -43.29
N ILE A 59 -14.72 15.42 -42.80
CA ILE A 59 -14.35 16.86 -42.79
C ILE A 59 -13.19 17.15 -41.83
N SER A 60 -13.10 16.43 -40.73
CA SER A 60 -12.02 16.50 -39.73
C SER A 60 -10.82 15.66 -40.19
N ILE A 61 -10.42 15.87 -41.44
CA ILE A 61 -9.54 14.99 -42.21
C ILE A 61 -8.27 14.58 -41.44
N LYS A 62 -7.95 13.29 -41.48
CA LYS A 62 -6.71 12.77 -40.89
C LYS A 62 -5.48 13.25 -41.69
N PRO A 63 -4.30 13.31 -41.06
CA PRO A 63 -3.04 13.54 -41.78
C PRO A 63 -2.78 12.45 -42.83
N SER A 64 -2.05 12.79 -43.89
CA SER A 64 -1.73 11.85 -44.98
C SER A 64 -0.91 10.64 -44.55
N THR A 65 -0.16 10.75 -43.45
CA THR A 65 0.66 9.67 -42.88
C THR A 65 -0.20 8.47 -42.54
N ASP A 66 0.15 7.30 -43.07
CA ASP A 66 -0.54 6.02 -42.85
C ASP A 66 -2.01 5.96 -43.27
N MET A 67 -2.52 6.95 -44.02
CA MET A 67 -3.91 6.98 -44.51
C MET A 67 -4.30 5.74 -45.33
N HIS A 68 -3.35 5.18 -46.08
CA HIS A 68 -3.54 3.96 -46.86
C HIS A 68 -3.85 2.72 -45.97
N GLU A 69 -3.50 2.75 -44.68
CA GLU A 69 -3.80 1.70 -43.72
C GLU A 69 -5.23 1.82 -43.13
N MET A 70 -5.94 2.93 -43.35
CA MET A 70 -7.27 3.20 -42.75
C MET A 70 -8.39 2.30 -43.27
N LYS A 71 -8.14 1.47 -44.28
CA LYS A 71 -8.99 0.29 -44.56
C LYS A 71 -9.04 -0.70 -43.39
N GLY A 72 -8.06 -0.65 -42.49
CA GLY A 72 -7.99 -1.48 -41.28
C GLY A 72 -9.03 -1.12 -40.22
N ASP A 73 -9.72 0.01 -40.38
CA ASP A 73 -10.70 0.50 -39.44
C ASP A 73 -12.02 -0.32 -39.41
N MET A 74 -12.12 -1.31 -40.31
CA MET A 74 -13.12 -2.38 -40.30
C MET A 74 -12.75 -3.58 -39.42
N GLY A 75 -11.63 -3.50 -38.69
CA GLY A 75 -11.08 -4.62 -37.91
C GLY A 75 -12.10 -5.24 -36.95
N GLY A 76 -12.95 -4.41 -36.34
CA GLY A 76 -14.04 -4.86 -35.47
C GLY A 76 -15.06 -5.74 -36.19
N ALA A 77 -15.53 -5.30 -37.35
CA ALA A 77 -16.43 -6.06 -38.22
C ALA A 77 -15.81 -7.40 -38.66
N ALA A 78 -14.55 -7.37 -39.09
CA ALA A 78 -13.84 -8.59 -39.51
C ALA A 78 -13.71 -9.59 -38.35
N ALA A 79 -13.41 -9.12 -37.13
CA ALA A 79 -13.29 -9.96 -35.95
C ALA A 79 -14.61 -10.68 -35.59
N VAL A 80 -15.73 -9.95 -35.53
CA VAL A 80 -17.03 -10.56 -35.16
C VAL A 80 -17.56 -11.50 -36.23
N LEU A 81 -17.36 -11.18 -37.51
CA LEU A 81 -17.72 -12.07 -38.62
C LEU A 81 -16.88 -13.35 -38.61
N GLY A 82 -15.57 -13.22 -38.36
CA GLY A 82 -14.65 -14.35 -38.20
C GLY A 82 -15.05 -15.25 -37.02
N ALA A 83 -15.35 -14.66 -35.87
CA ALA A 83 -15.81 -15.39 -34.69
C ALA A 83 -17.10 -16.17 -34.98
N ALA A 84 -18.08 -15.56 -35.65
CA ALA A 84 -19.32 -16.22 -36.02
C ALA A 84 -19.12 -17.36 -37.04
N LEU A 85 -18.23 -17.18 -38.02
CA LEU A 85 -17.88 -18.22 -38.97
C LEU A 85 -17.24 -19.43 -38.27
N ILE A 86 -16.32 -19.19 -37.33
CA ILE A 86 -15.68 -20.24 -36.53
C ILE A 86 -16.72 -20.94 -35.67
N ALA A 87 -17.58 -20.19 -34.98
CA ALA A 87 -18.65 -20.75 -34.15
C ALA A 87 -19.60 -21.65 -34.95
N ALA A 88 -19.98 -21.21 -36.16
CA ALA A 88 -20.84 -21.99 -37.05
C ALA A 88 -20.15 -23.27 -37.54
N ARG A 89 -18.88 -23.19 -37.96
CA ARG A 89 -18.09 -24.35 -38.40
C ARG A 89 -17.83 -25.35 -37.28
N ARG A 90 -17.74 -24.88 -36.03
CA ARG A 90 -17.54 -25.73 -34.84
C ARG A 90 -18.85 -26.24 -34.23
N GLY A 91 -20.01 -25.83 -34.76
CA GLY A 91 -21.31 -26.24 -34.21
C GLY A 91 -21.53 -25.76 -32.78
N LEU A 92 -21.06 -24.55 -32.44
CA LEU A 92 -21.16 -23.99 -31.09
C LEU A 92 -22.62 -24.01 -30.61
N ARG A 93 -22.84 -24.46 -29.37
CA ARG A 93 -24.18 -24.60 -28.75
C ARG A 93 -24.69 -23.26 -28.18
N ALA A 94 -24.67 -22.21 -29.00
CA ALA A 94 -25.22 -20.89 -28.69
C ALA A 94 -25.86 -20.29 -29.94
N ARG A 95 -26.82 -19.39 -29.76
CA ARG A 95 -27.37 -18.58 -30.85
C ARG A 95 -26.55 -17.31 -30.97
N LEU A 96 -26.17 -16.92 -32.18
CA LEU A 96 -25.43 -15.68 -32.43
C LEU A 96 -26.27 -14.74 -33.29
N LEU A 97 -26.30 -13.47 -32.89
CA LEU A 97 -26.76 -12.35 -33.72
C LEU A 97 -25.55 -11.47 -34.02
N VAL A 98 -25.09 -11.44 -35.25
CA VAL A 98 -23.96 -10.60 -35.66
C VAL A 98 -24.50 -9.36 -36.37
N VAL A 99 -24.06 -8.19 -35.94
CA VAL A 99 -24.47 -6.89 -36.51
C VAL A 99 -23.24 -6.10 -36.92
N VAL A 100 -23.18 -5.70 -38.18
CA VAL A 100 -22.06 -4.90 -38.73
C VAL A 100 -22.62 -3.74 -39.56
N PRO A 101 -22.51 -2.49 -39.08
CA PRO A 101 -22.71 -1.31 -39.91
C PRO A 101 -21.47 -1.06 -40.77
N ALA A 102 -21.59 -1.26 -42.09
CA ALA A 102 -20.52 -1.05 -43.06
C ALA A 102 -20.70 0.29 -43.78
N VAL A 103 -19.72 1.18 -43.64
CA VAL A 103 -19.72 2.54 -44.22
C VAL A 103 -18.32 2.91 -44.72
N GLU A 104 -18.21 3.97 -45.52
CA GLU A 104 -16.97 4.71 -45.72
C GLU A 104 -17.14 6.11 -45.15
N ASN A 105 -16.11 6.61 -44.46
CA ASN A 105 -16.07 7.99 -43.96
C ASN A 105 -15.16 8.81 -44.88
N MET A 106 -15.76 9.64 -45.73
CA MET A 106 -15.08 10.37 -46.81
C MET A 106 -15.41 11.87 -46.78
N PRO A 107 -14.47 12.77 -47.14
CA PRO A 107 -14.80 14.17 -47.38
C PRO A 107 -15.57 14.30 -48.70
N ASP A 108 -16.69 15.00 -48.65
CA ASP A 108 -17.49 15.40 -49.82
C ASP A 108 -18.30 16.65 -49.45
N GLY A 109 -18.83 17.36 -50.44
CA GLY A 109 -19.73 18.50 -50.21
C GLY A 109 -20.98 18.15 -49.41
N GLY A 110 -21.41 16.88 -49.44
CA GLY A 110 -22.52 16.36 -48.65
C GLY A 110 -22.13 15.74 -47.31
N ALA A 111 -20.84 15.62 -46.97
CA ALA A 111 -20.38 14.93 -45.75
C ALA A 111 -20.91 15.61 -44.46
N ILE A 112 -21.07 14.83 -43.38
CA ILE A 112 -21.39 15.39 -42.06
C ILE A 112 -20.31 16.39 -41.62
N ARG A 113 -20.73 17.45 -40.93
CA ARG A 113 -19.85 18.55 -40.51
C ARG A 113 -19.81 18.66 -38.99
N PRO A 114 -18.71 19.18 -38.43
CA PRO A 114 -18.73 19.66 -37.05
C PRO A 114 -19.86 20.69 -36.85
N GLY A 115 -20.69 20.48 -35.82
CA GLY A 115 -21.89 21.24 -35.50
C GLY A 115 -23.20 20.63 -36.00
N ASP A 116 -23.17 19.62 -36.88
CA ASP A 116 -24.39 18.92 -37.28
C ASP A 116 -24.94 18.07 -36.12
N VAL A 117 -26.26 17.96 -36.02
CA VAL A 117 -26.95 17.12 -35.03
C VAL A 117 -27.62 15.96 -35.75
N LEU A 118 -27.24 14.73 -35.36
CA LEU A 118 -27.79 13.49 -35.89
C LEU A 118 -28.86 12.94 -34.96
N THR A 119 -29.98 12.46 -35.52
CA THR A 119 -30.98 11.69 -34.78
C THR A 119 -30.71 10.20 -34.96
N MET A 120 -30.39 9.51 -33.86
CA MET A 120 -30.03 8.09 -33.86
C MET A 120 -31.29 7.21 -33.92
N ALA A 121 -31.13 5.93 -34.23
CA ALA A 121 -32.25 4.98 -34.27
C ALA A 121 -32.94 4.80 -32.90
N SER A 122 -32.23 5.13 -31.81
CA SER A 122 -32.78 5.16 -30.45
C SER A 122 -33.69 6.35 -30.17
N GLY A 123 -33.72 7.35 -31.06
CA GLY A 123 -34.37 8.64 -30.86
C GLY A 123 -33.50 9.70 -30.17
N LYS A 124 -32.37 9.31 -29.57
CA LYS A 124 -31.39 10.27 -29.00
C LYS A 124 -30.77 11.12 -30.10
N THR A 125 -30.45 12.35 -29.78
CA THR A 125 -29.76 13.31 -30.66
C THR A 125 -28.27 13.41 -30.30
N VAL A 126 -27.41 13.48 -31.32
CA VAL A 126 -25.95 13.54 -31.14
C VAL A 126 -25.37 14.71 -31.92
N GLU A 127 -24.75 15.65 -31.21
CA GLU A 127 -23.94 16.71 -31.79
C GLU A 127 -22.59 16.15 -32.26
N VAL A 128 -22.29 16.34 -33.53
CA VAL A 128 -21.02 15.93 -34.15
C VAL A 128 -20.02 17.06 -33.96
N LEU A 129 -18.99 16.88 -33.15
CA LEU A 129 -17.91 17.87 -32.99
C LEU A 129 -16.61 17.44 -33.67
N ASN A 130 -16.48 16.15 -33.96
CA ASN A 130 -15.37 15.60 -34.73
C ASN A 130 -15.88 14.48 -35.63
N THR A 131 -15.73 14.62 -36.94
CA THR A 131 -16.18 13.63 -37.93
C THR A 131 -15.24 12.43 -38.05
N ASP A 132 -14.07 12.50 -37.41
CA ASP A 132 -13.10 11.40 -37.19
C ASP A 132 -13.48 10.51 -35.98
N ALA A 133 -14.58 10.84 -35.30
CA ALA A 133 -15.17 10.02 -34.25
C ALA A 133 -16.44 9.32 -34.77
N GLU A 134 -16.37 8.81 -35.99
CA GLU A 134 -17.46 8.21 -36.76
C GLU A 134 -17.85 6.81 -36.27
N GLY A 135 -16.87 6.01 -35.84
CA GLY A 135 -17.08 4.61 -35.48
C GLY A 135 -18.10 4.41 -34.37
N ARG A 136 -18.13 5.32 -33.40
CA ARG A 136 -19.10 5.27 -32.30
C ARG A 136 -20.52 5.64 -32.74
N LEU A 137 -20.67 6.48 -33.76
CA LEU A 137 -21.97 6.86 -34.31
C LEU A 137 -22.64 5.67 -35.00
N ILE A 138 -21.89 4.95 -35.84
CA ILE A 138 -22.44 3.78 -36.54
C ILE A 138 -22.70 2.62 -35.57
N LEU A 139 -21.85 2.45 -34.55
CA LEU A 139 -22.02 1.43 -33.52
C LEU A 139 -23.22 1.72 -32.63
N ALA A 140 -23.52 2.98 -32.31
CA ALA A 140 -24.69 3.35 -31.53
C ALA A 140 -25.99 2.84 -32.15
N ASP A 141 -26.19 3.03 -33.45
CA ASP A 141 -27.34 2.47 -34.18
C ASP A 141 -27.34 0.92 -34.17
N ALA A 142 -26.15 0.32 -34.31
CA ALA A 142 -26.00 -1.13 -34.34
C ALA A 142 -26.26 -1.79 -32.98
N LEU A 143 -25.76 -1.21 -31.89
CA LEU A 143 -25.99 -1.62 -30.51
C LEU A 143 -27.48 -1.49 -30.17
N HIS A 144 -28.11 -0.37 -30.54
CA HIS A 144 -29.54 -0.19 -30.34
C HIS A 144 -30.34 -1.28 -31.07
N TYR A 145 -30.02 -1.54 -32.33
CA TYR A 145 -30.66 -2.60 -33.11
C TYR A 145 -30.47 -3.99 -32.48
N ALA A 146 -29.26 -4.29 -31.98
CA ALA A 146 -28.94 -5.54 -31.31
C ALA A 146 -29.74 -5.70 -30.00
N CYS A 147 -29.82 -4.66 -29.16
CA CYS A 147 -30.57 -4.68 -27.90
C CYS A 147 -32.07 -4.92 -28.11
N LYS A 148 -32.66 -4.37 -29.18
CA LYS A 148 -34.07 -4.65 -29.55
C LYS A 148 -34.37 -6.12 -29.80
N ARG A 149 -33.35 -6.96 -30.06
CA ARG A 149 -33.49 -8.41 -30.21
C ARG A 149 -33.44 -9.18 -28.89
N LYS A 150 -33.26 -8.47 -27.77
CA LYS A 150 -33.21 -9.00 -26.40
C LYS A 150 -32.21 -10.15 -26.24
N PRO A 151 -30.93 -9.94 -26.61
CA PRO A 151 -29.90 -10.94 -26.37
C PRO A 151 -29.61 -11.10 -24.87
N ASP A 152 -29.09 -12.25 -24.47
CA ASP A 152 -28.61 -12.50 -23.11
C ASP A 152 -27.29 -11.75 -22.83
N TYR A 153 -26.49 -11.53 -23.88
CA TYR A 153 -25.21 -10.80 -23.81
C TYR A 153 -24.99 -10.01 -25.09
N VAL A 154 -24.45 -8.80 -24.99
CA VAL A 154 -23.95 -8.01 -26.11
C VAL A 154 -22.44 -7.84 -25.97
N ILE A 155 -21.69 -8.18 -27.02
CA ILE A 155 -20.25 -7.95 -27.08
C ILE A 155 -19.98 -7.20 -28.37
N ASP A 156 -19.42 -6.00 -28.26
CA ASP A 156 -19.00 -5.25 -29.44
C ASP A 156 -17.48 -5.09 -29.52
N ALA A 157 -16.97 -5.03 -30.75
CA ALA A 157 -15.55 -4.94 -31.04
C ALA A 157 -15.29 -3.86 -32.08
N ALA A 158 -14.31 -2.99 -31.81
CA ALA A 158 -14.01 -1.86 -32.67
C ALA A 158 -12.57 -1.38 -32.55
N THR A 159 -12.01 -0.87 -33.64
CA THR A 159 -10.77 -0.07 -33.65
C THR A 159 -11.10 1.37 -33.24
N LEU A 160 -11.69 1.54 -32.05
CA LEU A 160 -12.49 2.73 -31.76
C LEU A 160 -11.64 3.95 -31.43
N THR A 161 -10.56 3.78 -30.66
CA THR A 161 -9.79 4.93 -30.19
C THR A 161 -8.27 4.74 -30.28
N GLY A 162 -7.59 5.73 -30.85
CA GLY A 162 -6.14 5.86 -30.71
C GLY A 162 -5.71 6.05 -29.25
N ALA A 163 -6.58 6.59 -28.40
CA ALA A 163 -6.35 6.71 -26.96
C ALA A 163 -6.16 5.35 -26.27
N CYS A 164 -6.86 4.31 -26.72
CA CYS A 164 -6.67 2.95 -26.22
C CYS A 164 -5.29 2.40 -26.61
N VAL A 165 -4.86 2.61 -27.85
CA VAL A 165 -3.51 2.25 -28.33
C VAL A 165 -2.42 2.96 -27.52
N VAL A 166 -2.57 4.27 -27.29
CA VAL A 166 -1.62 5.03 -26.46
C VAL A 166 -1.57 4.50 -25.03
N ALA A 167 -2.68 4.01 -24.49
CA ALA A 167 -2.76 3.51 -23.12
C ALA A 167 -2.24 2.07 -22.95
N LEU A 168 -2.52 1.18 -23.91
CA LEU A 168 -2.32 -0.27 -23.77
C LEU A 168 -1.30 -0.87 -24.77
N GLY A 169 -0.90 -0.11 -25.79
CA GLY A 169 -0.07 -0.57 -26.90
C GLY A 169 -0.78 -1.61 -27.79
N ASP A 170 0.00 -2.31 -28.60
CA ASP A 170 -0.53 -3.22 -29.64
C ASP A 170 -0.91 -4.62 -29.11
N GLY A 171 -0.63 -4.90 -27.83
CA GLY A 171 -0.66 -6.25 -27.25
C GLY A 171 -1.91 -6.59 -26.42
N PHE A 172 -2.81 -5.62 -26.22
CA PHE A 172 -4.01 -5.72 -25.40
C PHE A 172 -5.16 -4.94 -26.04
N ALA A 173 -6.37 -5.50 -26.01
CA ALA A 173 -7.59 -4.75 -26.26
C ALA A 173 -8.10 -4.10 -24.97
N GLY A 174 -8.69 -2.91 -25.06
CA GLY A 174 -9.38 -2.28 -23.95
C GLY A 174 -10.75 -2.92 -23.71
N LEU A 175 -11.02 -3.37 -22.49
CA LEU A 175 -12.30 -3.96 -22.08
C LEU A 175 -13.09 -2.98 -21.22
N PHE A 176 -14.27 -2.60 -21.67
CA PHE A 176 -15.26 -1.84 -20.89
C PHE A 176 -16.50 -2.70 -20.72
N CYS A 177 -17.05 -2.79 -19.51
CA CYS A 177 -18.14 -3.73 -19.25
C CYS A 177 -19.05 -3.20 -18.13
N ASN A 178 -20.36 -3.40 -18.28
CA ASN A 178 -21.36 -3.09 -17.26
C ASN A 178 -21.70 -4.31 -16.36
N HIS A 179 -21.15 -5.49 -16.67
CA HIS A 179 -21.49 -6.75 -16.02
C HIS A 179 -20.24 -7.57 -15.65
N THR A 180 -19.88 -7.57 -14.37
CA THR A 180 -18.62 -8.15 -13.86
C THR A 180 -18.36 -9.58 -14.34
N ALA A 181 -19.36 -10.47 -14.29
CA ALA A 181 -19.15 -11.87 -14.68
C ALA A 181 -18.89 -12.06 -16.18
N LEU A 182 -19.39 -11.14 -17.02
CA LEU A 182 -19.08 -11.14 -18.46
C LEU A 182 -17.66 -10.66 -18.68
N GLY A 183 -17.26 -9.57 -18.01
CA GLY A 183 -15.89 -9.06 -18.06
C GLY A 183 -14.85 -10.09 -17.61
N ASP A 184 -15.09 -10.77 -16.48
CA ASP A 184 -14.21 -11.82 -15.97
C ASP A 184 -14.14 -13.05 -16.88
N ALA A 185 -15.22 -13.35 -17.62
CA ALA A 185 -15.22 -14.43 -18.62
C ALA A 185 -14.35 -14.06 -19.83
N LEU A 186 -14.45 -12.81 -20.30
CA LEU A 186 -13.65 -12.30 -21.41
C LEU A 186 -12.16 -12.20 -21.07
N ASP A 187 -11.81 -11.73 -19.87
CA ASP A 187 -10.41 -11.67 -19.41
C ASP A 187 -9.77 -13.06 -19.31
N ARG A 188 -10.51 -14.05 -18.78
CA ARG A 188 -10.06 -15.44 -18.78
C ARG A 188 -9.88 -15.99 -20.18
N ALA A 189 -10.88 -15.81 -21.06
CA ALA A 189 -10.84 -16.29 -22.44
C ALA A 189 -9.66 -15.69 -23.21
N GLY A 190 -9.49 -14.37 -23.17
CA GLY A 190 -8.36 -13.67 -23.81
C GLY A 190 -7.01 -14.11 -23.25
N GLY A 191 -7.03 -14.65 -22.05
CA GLY A 191 -5.87 -15.23 -21.43
C GLY A 191 -5.48 -16.63 -21.86
N ASP A 192 -6.47 -17.47 -22.11
CA ASP A 192 -6.29 -18.83 -22.62
C ASP A 192 -5.93 -18.82 -24.12
N THR A 193 -6.44 -17.83 -24.86
CA THR A 193 -6.18 -17.65 -26.30
C THR A 193 -5.00 -16.74 -26.60
N PHE A 194 -4.43 -16.10 -25.59
CA PHE A 194 -3.43 -15.03 -25.70
C PHE A 194 -3.92 -13.74 -26.38
N GLU A 195 -5.19 -13.66 -26.78
CA GLU A 195 -5.88 -12.45 -27.24
C GLU A 195 -6.30 -11.59 -26.05
N ARG A 196 -5.29 -11.04 -25.36
CA ARG A 196 -5.49 -10.41 -24.05
C ARG A 196 -6.36 -9.16 -24.13
N VAL A 197 -7.23 -9.03 -23.15
CA VAL A 197 -8.04 -7.83 -22.90
C VAL A 197 -7.59 -7.19 -21.58
N TRP A 198 -7.88 -5.91 -21.39
CA TRP A 198 -7.55 -5.18 -20.18
C TRP A 198 -8.73 -4.34 -19.69
N PRO A 199 -9.26 -4.59 -18.48
CA PRO A 199 -10.36 -3.80 -17.94
C PRO A 199 -9.96 -2.32 -17.77
N LEU A 200 -10.70 -1.42 -18.43
CA LEU A 200 -10.57 0.03 -18.33
C LEU A 200 -11.78 0.64 -17.60
N PRO A 201 -11.61 1.77 -16.89
CA PRO A 201 -12.67 2.33 -16.08
C PRO A 201 -13.80 2.91 -16.94
N LEU A 202 -15.04 2.55 -16.59
CA LEU A 202 -16.28 3.15 -17.06
C LEU A 202 -17.08 3.60 -15.83
N VAL A 203 -17.14 4.91 -15.59
CA VAL A 203 -17.76 5.52 -14.40
C VAL A 203 -18.60 6.71 -14.82
N LYS A 204 -19.52 7.15 -13.95
CA LYS A 204 -20.48 8.22 -14.24
C LYS A 204 -19.84 9.52 -14.71
N GLU A 205 -18.63 9.82 -14.25
CA GLU A 205 -17.86 10.99 -14.66
C GLU A 205 -17.54 10.98 -16.16
N HIS A 206 -17.38 9.81 -16.79
CA HIS A 206 -17.15 9.71 -18.23
C HIS A 206 -18.42 10.01 -19.04
N HIS A 207 -19.60 9.64 -18.53
CA HIS A 207 -20.89 9.98 -19.16
C HIS A 207 -21.13 11.50 -19.14
N LYS A 208 -20.79 12.17 -18.04
CA LYS A 208 -20.92 13.64 -17.95
C LYS A 208 -20.07 14.39 -18.98
N LEU A 209 -18.94 13.81 -19.39
CA LEU A 209 -18.04 14.46 -20.35
C LEU A 209 -18.59 14.47 -21.78
N ILE A 210 -19.59 13.62 -22.09
CA ILE A 210 -20.21 13.52 -23.41
C ILE A 210 -21.61 14.16 -23.44
N GLU A 211 -22.05 14.83 -22.38
CA GLU A 211 -23.27 15.63 -22.39
C GLU A 211 -23.09 16.83 -23.34
N SER A 212 -24.08 17.12 -24.19
CA SER A 212 -24.06 18.27 -25.10
C SER A 212 -24.98 19.38 -24.58
N GLY A 213 -24.63 20.63 -24.91
CA GLY A 213 -25.51 21.78 -24.67
C GLY A 213 -26.55 22.01 -25.78
N ILE A 214 -26.45 21.29 -26.91
CA ILE A 214 -27.26 21.47 -28.12
C ILE A 214 -28.07 20.20 -28.45
N ALA A 215 -27.55 19.03 -28.11
CA ALA A 215 -28.17 17.71 -28.31
C ALA A 215 -28.12 16.88 -27.01
N ASP A 216 -28.67 15.67 -27.01
CA ASP A 216 -28.60 14.79 -25.82
C ASP A 216 -27.15 14.41 -25.50
N LEU A 217 -26.33 14.17 -26.54
CA LEU A 217 -24.93 13.77 -26.43
C LEU A 217 -24.07 14.54 -27.44
N GLN A 218 -22.79 14.71 -27.15
CA GLN A 218 -21.74 15.07 -28.12
C GLN A 218 -20.89 13.83 -28.43
N ASN A 219 -20.43 13.69 -29.67
CA ASN A 219 -19.69 12.50 -30.08
C ASN A 219 -18.23 12.45 -29.57
N ILE A 220 -17.78 13.41 -28.78
CA ILE A 220 -16.46 13.46 -28.13
C ILE A 220 -16.59 13.86 -26.66
N GLY A 221 -15.63 13.47 -25.81
CA GLY A 221 -15.64 13.75 -24.36
C GLY A 221 -14.52 14.68 -23.87
N GLY A 222 -13.91 15.46 -24.79
CA GLY A 222 -12.75 16.30 -24.51
C GLY A 222 -11.39 15.59 -24.63
N LYS A 223 -10.32 16.24 -24.14
CA LYS A 223 -8.92 15.81 -24.37
C LYS A 223 -8.50 14.57 -23.56
N CYS A 224 -9.07 14.37 -22.37
CA CYS A 224 -8.67 13.32 -21.44
C CYS A 224 -9.66 12.15 -21.49
N ALA A 225 -9.22 10.95 -21.11
CA ALA A 225 -10.06 9.75 -21.03
C ALA A 225 -10.75 9.38 -22.36
N GLY A 226 -10.08 9.59 -23.50
CA GLY A 226 -10.65 9.35 -24.84
C GLY A 226 -11.23 7.94 -25.05
N ALA A 227 -10.57 6.90 -24.53
CA ALA A 227 -11.08 5.53 -24.59
C ALA A 227 -12.34 5.33 -23.74
N SER A 228 -12.32 5.82 -22.49
CA SER A 228 -13.45 5.70 -21.57
C SER A 228 -14.67 6.53 -21.98
N THR A 229 -14.47 7.72 -22.56
CA THR A 229 -15.56 8.57 -23.06
C THR A 229 -16.17 8.00 -24.34
N ALA A 230 -15.38 7.35 -25.20
CA ALA A 230 -15.91 6.59 -26.34
C ALA A 230 -16.76 5.40 -25.88
N ALA A 231 -16.28 4.63 -24.89
CA ALA A 231 -17.05 3.54 -24.31
C ALA A 231 -18.32 4.04 -23.59
N ALA A 232 -18.25 5.17 -22.87
CA ALA A 232 -19.43 5.80 -22.27
C ALA A 232 -20.46 6.20 -23.32
N PHE A 233 -20.01 6.72 -24.47
CA PHE A 233 -20.91 7.04 -25.58
C PHE A 233 -21.65 5.79 -26.08
N LEU A 234 -20.95 4.65 -26.24
CA LEU A 234 -21.59 3.41 -26.66
C LEU A 234 -22.59 2.87 -25.61
N ALA A 235 -22.25 2.99 -24.34
CA ALA A 235 -23.10 2.53 -23.23
C ALA A 235 -24.48 3.21 -23.23
N GLU A 236 -24.58 4.45 -23.72
CA GLU A 236 -25.84 5.18 -23.86
C GLU A 236 -26.83 4.55 -24.86
N PHE A 237 -26.39 3.62 -25.70
CA PHE A 237 -27.20 2.93 -26.71
C PHE A 237 -27.42 1.45 -26.39
N VAL A 238 -27.06 1.02 -25.19
CA VAL A 238 -27.29 -0.32 -24.66
C VAL A 238 -28.37 -0.24 -23.57
N ASP A 239 -29.30 -1.19 -23.56
CA ASP A 239 -30.33 -1.25 -22.51
C ASP A 239 -29.67 -1.58 -21.15
N ASP A 240 -30.02 -0.84 -20.08
CA ASP A 240 -29.39 -0.94 -18.75
C ASP A 240 -29.34 -2.38 -18.17
N GLU A 241 -30.37 -3.18 -18.44
CA GLU A 241 -30.52 -4.55 -17.96
C GLU A 241 -29.75 -5.57 -18.81
N THR A 242 -29.16 -5.17 -19.95
CA THR A 242 -28.46 -6.07 -20.85
C THR A 242 -26.97 -6.15 -20.51
N PRO A 243 -26.44 -7.33 -20.15
CA PRO A 243 -25.00 -7.53 -19.97
C PRO A 243 -24.23 -7.20 -21.24
N TRP A 244 -23.33 -6.23 -21.15
CA TRP A 244 -22.60 -5.67 -22.27
C TRP A 244 -21.11 -5.52 -22.02
N ALA A 245 -20.32 -5.79 -23.05
CA ALA A 245 -18.90 -5.54 -23.07
C ALA A 245 -18.45 -4.93 -24.42
N HIS A 246 -17.67 -3.85 -24.33
CA HIS A 246 -16.97 -3.25 -25.45
C HIS A 246 -15.50 -3.66 -25.43
N LEU A 247 -15.01 -4.12 -26.58
CA LEU A 247 -13.62 -4.44 -26.85
C LEU A 247 -13.04 -3.41 -27.83
N ASP A 248 -12.23 -2.47 -27.32
CA ASP A 248 -11.45 -1.58 -28.17
C ASP A 248 -10.17 -2.31 -28.62
N ILE A 249 -10.20 -2.81 -29.85
CA ILE A 249 -9.18 -3.65 -30.47
C ILE A 249 -8.20 -2.85 -31.34
N ALA A 250 -8.21 -1.52 -31.26
CA ALA A 250 -7.39 -0.66 -32.12
C ALA A 250 -5.90 -1.04 -32.15
N GLY A 251 -5.33 -1.42 -30.99
CA GLY A 251 -3.95 -1.88 -30.89
C GLY A 251 -3.71 -3.24 -31.56
N PRO A 252 -4.40 -4.31 -31.13
CA PRO A 252 -4.16 -5.66 -31.66
C PRO A 252 -4.72 -5.94 -33.06
N ALA A 253 -5.39 -4.97 -33.71
CA ALA A 253 -6.01 -5.15 -35.02
C ALA A 253 -5.05 -5.09 -36.21
N TRP A 254 -3.82 -4.61 -36.00
CA TRP A 254 -2.80 -4.54 -37.04
C TRP A 254 -1.44 -4.98 -36.51
N THR A 255 -0.66 -5.66 -37.36
CA THR A 255 0.71 -6.04 -37.01
C THR A 255 1.69 -5.58 -38.08
N ALA A 256 2.71 -4.84 -37.67
CA ALA A 256 3.78 -4.35 -38.54
C ALA A 256 4.84 -5.42 -38.85
N LYS A 257 4.83 -6.57 -38.15
CA LYS A 257 5.81 -7.65 -38.29
C LYS A 257 5.11 -8.99 -38.55
N PRO A 258 5.63 -9.82 -39.48
CA PRO A 258 5.14 -11.18 -39.62
C PRO A 258 5.40 -11.96 -38.33
N GLY A 259 4.56 -12.95 -38.05
CA GLY A 259 4.78 -13.82 -36.90
C GLY A 259 4.06 -15.16 -37.00
N PRO A 260 4.11 -15.97 -35.93
CA PRO A 260 3.60 -17.34 -35.89
C PRO A 260 2.14 -17.53 -36.31
N LEU A 261 1.30 -16.49 -36.21
CA LEU A 261 -0.13 -16.53 -36.54
C LEU A 261 -0.45 -15.96 -37.92
N GLY A 262 0.52 -15.42 -38.65
CA GLY A 262 0.28 -14.88 -39.99
C GLY A 262 1.29 -13.80 -40.46
N PRO A 263 1.11 -13.34 -41.71
CA PRO A 263 1.94 -12.27 -42.30
C PRO A 263 1.69 -10.91 -41.61
N LYS A 264 2.50 -9.90 -41.98
CA LYS A 264 2.25 -8.50 -41.65
C LYS A 264 0.85 -8.09 -42.18
N GLY A 265 0.09 -7.31 -41.40
CA GLY A 265 -1.19 -6.75 -41.83
C GLY A 265 -2.30 -6.86 -40.79
N ALA A 266 -3.54 -6.84 -41.25
CA ALA A 266 -4.73 -6.87 -40.41
C ALA A 266 -4.88 -8.21 -39.69
N THR A 267 -5.06 -8.15 -38.37
CA THR A 267 -5.12 -9.31 -37.48
C THR A 267 -6.44 -9.43 -36.73
N GLY A 268 -7.27 -8.37 -36.70
CA GLY A 268 -8.51 -8.33 -35.93
C GLY A 268 -8.22 -8.24 -34.43
N LEU A 269 -8.07 -9.38 -33.77
CA LEU A 269 -7.64 -9.46 -32.38
C LEU A 269 -6.47 -10.45 -32.31
N ARG A 270 -5.24 -9.97 -32.10
CA ARG A 270 -4.05 -10.82 -31.99
C ARG A 270 -3.28 -10.60 -30.69
N GLY A 271 -2.93 -11.70 -30.02
CA GLY A 271 -1.91 -11.74 -28.98
C GLY A 271 -0.48 -11.75 -29.52
N ALA A 272 0.46 -11.10 -28.81
CA ALA A 272 1.88 -11.22 -29.10
C ALA A 272 2.33 -12.70 -29.03
N ALA A 273 2.99 -13.18 -30.09
CA ALA A 273 3.20 -14.59 -30.38
C ALA A 273 4.56 -15.17 -29.91
N ASP A 274 5.37 -14.37 -29.23
CA ASP A 274 6.55 -14.90 -28.54
C ASP A 274 6.12 -15.61 -27.25
N ARG A 275 6.86 -16.65 -26.85
CA ARG A 275 6.82 -17.20 -25.48
C ARG A 275 7.77 -16.39 -24.58
N PRO A 276 7.34 -15.33 -23.89
CA PRO A 276 7.83 -15.06 -22.55
C PRO A 276 7.20 -16.11 -21.62
N GLY A 277 7.90 -16.45 -20.52
CA GLY A 277 7.54 -17.55 -19.62
C GLY A 277 6.06 -17.63 -19.26
N ALA A 278 5.59 -18.87 -19.04
CA ALA A 278 4.26 -19.22 -18.54
C ALA A 278 3.68 -18.13 -17.65
N ARG A 279 2.40 -17.79 -17.84
CA ARG A 279 1.64 -16.86 -17.02
C ARG A 279 1.93 -17.10 -15.53
N ASP A 280 2.77 -16.24 -14.97
CA ASP A 280 2.61 -15.80 -13.60
C ASP A 280 1.28 -15.03 -13.58
N PRO A 281 0.32 -15.38 -12.71
CA PRO A 281 -0.97 -14.67 -12.58
C PRO A 281 -0.81 -13.14 -12.37
N GLY A 282 0.41 -12.66 -12.07
CA GLY A 282 0.79 -11.26 -11.93
C GLY A 282 1.06 -10.45 -13.23
N GLY A 283 0.60 -10.89 -14.41
CA GLY A 283 0.85 -10.20 -15.69
C GLY A 283 0.23 -8.80 -15.82
N SER A 284 -0.79 -8.50 -15.03
CA SER A 284 -1.35 -7.15 -14.84
C SER A 284 -0.36 -6.19 -14.16
N GLY A 285 0.65 -6.75 -13.49
CA GLY A 285 1.70 -6.02 -12.82
C GLY A 285 2.54 -5.16 -13.75
N ARG A 286 2.96 -5.57 -14.95
CA ARG A 286 4.03 -4.84 -15.69
C ARG A 286 3.61 -3.52 -16.34
N LEU A 287 2.44 -3.44 -16.99
CA LEU A 287 1.92 -2.17 -17.54
C LEU A 287 1.33 -1.29 -16.44
N MET A 288 0.69 -1.90 -15.43
CA MET A 288 0.37 -1.23 -14.18
C MET A 288 1.63 -0.78 -13.44
N THR A 289 2.80 -1.38 -13.64
CA THR A 289 4.06 -0.95 -13.00
C THR A 289 4.68 0.23 -13.73
N GLU A 290 4.47 0.37 -15.04
CA GLU A 290 4.80 1.60 -15.78
C GLU A 290 3.76 2.71 -15.56
N ALA A 291 2.46 2.39 -15.43
CA ALA A 291 1.42 3.33 -15.04
C ALA A 291 1.49 3.71 -13.54
N LEU A 292 1.85 2.78 -12.65
CA LEU A 292 2.16 3.02 -11.23
C LEU A 292 3.55 3.59 -11.05
N SER A 293 4.46 3.53 -12.04
CA SER A 293 5.65 4.40 -12.03
C SER A 293 5.26 5.88 -12.10
N ARG A 294 4.03 6.15 -12.57
CA ARG A 294 3.33 7.43 -12.47
C ARG A 294 2.30 7.47 -11.33
N ILE A 295 2.49 6.71 -10.23
CA ILE A 295 2.07 7.25 -8.93
C ILE A 295 2.87 8.56 -8.81
N SER A 296 2.19 9.69 -9.02
CA SER A 296 2.75 11.01 -8.76
C SER A 296 3.55 10.91 -7.47
N ARG A 297 4.83 11.32 -7.45
CA ARG A 297 5.66 11.28 -6.22
C ARG A 297 4.90 11.81 -5.00
N ARG A 298 3.95 12.74 -5.24
CA ARG A 298 3.01 13.28 -4.26
C ARG A 298 2.04 12.26 -3.66
N ALA A 299 1.47 11.33 -4.44
CA ALA A 299 0.57 10.30 -3.94
C ALA A 299 1.30 9.26 -3.07
N LEU A 300 2.50 8.82 -3.48
CA LEU A 300 3.33 7.95 -2.64
C LEU A 300 3.76 8.66 -1.34
N ALA A 301 4.22 9.91 -1.45
CA ALA A 301 4.59 10.72 -0.29
C ALA A 301 3.40 10.92 0.67
N ARG A 302 2.20 11.17 0.14
CA ARG A 302 0.95 11.28 0.94
C ARG A 302 0.64 9.97 1.66
N THR A 303 0.77 8.82 1.02
CA THR A 303 0.54 7.51 1.67
C THR A 303 1.55 7.24 2.77
N ILE A 304 2.84 7.49 2.52
CA ILE A 304 3.90 7.33 3.52
C ILE A 304 3.64 8.26 4.71
N LEU A 305 3.32 9.54 4.46
CA LEU A 305 2.96 10.51 5.50
C LEU A 305 1.71 10.08 6.30
N ALA A 306 0.66 9.63 5.61
CA ALA A 306 -0.61 9.24 6.23
C ALA A 306 -0.46 8.06 7.19
N LEU A 307 0.50 7.16 6.94
CA LEU A 307 0.83 6.04 7.84
C LEU A 307 1.87 6.43 8.89
N SER A 308 2.89 7.20 8.51
CA SER A 308 4.01 7.57 9.39
C SER A 308 3.58 8.53 10.49
N VAL A 309 2.79 9.56 10.19
CA VAL A 309 2.40 10.56 11.21
C VAL A 309 1.68 9.92 12.40
N PRO A 310 0.64 9.08 12.21
CA PRO A 310 0.03 8.39 13.34
C PRO A 310 1.00 7.43 14.06
N ALA A 311 1.86 6.73 13.33
CA ALA A 311 2.85 5.83 13.93
C ALA A 311 3.88 6.59 14.80
N ILE A 312 4.35 7.75 14.33
CA ILE A 312 5.24 8.65 15.08
C ILE A 312 4.53 9.11 16.35
N LEU A 313 3.30 9.62 16.23
CA LEU A 313 2.53 10.08 17.39
C LEU A 313 2.27 8.96 18.40
N ALA A 314 1.98 7.75 17.94
CA ALA A 314 1.81 6.59 18.83
C ALA A 314 3.10 6.23 19.59
N ASN A 315 4.28 6.37 18.96
CA ASN A 315 5.57 6.16 19.61
C ASN A 315 5.91 7.30 20.59
N VAL A 316 5.68 8.55 20.19
CA VAL A 316 5.86 9.72 21.07
C VAL A 316 4.97 9.61 22.30
N SER A 317 3.70 9.20 22.15
CA SER A 317 2.79 8.99 23.29
C SER A 317 3.34 7.95 24.27
N GLN A 318 3.97 6.87 23.79
CA GLN A 318 4.60 5.89 24.65
C GLN A 318 5.76 6.48 25.45
N THR A 319 6.63 7.27 24.81
CA THR A 319 7.76 7.93 25.48
C THR A 319 7.28 8.95 26.52
N LEU A 320 6.24 9.73 26.18
CA LEU A 320 5.66 10.72 27.08
C LEU A 320 5.06 10.09 28.33
N MET A 321 4.43 8.90 28.23
CA MET A 321 3.86 8.21 29.39
C MET A 321 4.92 7.93 30.46
N GLY A 322 6.09 7.39 30.06
CA GLY A 322 7.19 7.16 31.00
C GLY A 322 7.79 8.44 31.59
N LEU A 323 7.78 9.54 30.81
CA LEU A 323 8.23 10.85 31.29
C LEU A 323 7.26 11.41 32.35
N VAL A 324 5.95 11.33 32.12
CA VAL A 324 4.91 11.80 33.05
C VAL A 324 4.99 11.03 34.37
N ASP A 325 5.08 9.70 34.33
CA ASP A 325 5.28 8.87 35.53
C ASP A 325 6.50 9.36 36.33
N THR A 326 7.63 9.56 35.65
CA THR A 326 8.89 10.00 36.28
C THR A 326 8.78 11.39 36.89
N LEU A 327 8.16 12.35 36.20
CA LEU A 327 8.00 13.73 36.66
C LEU A 327 7.09 13.82 37.89
N MET A 328 6.00 13.06 37.91
CA MET A 328 5.05 13.08 39.02
C MET A 328 5.63 12.39 40.27
N VAL A 329 6.27 11.24 40.10
CA VAL A 329 6.99 10.57 41.21
C VAL A 329 8.15 11.43 41.72
N GLY A 330 8.81 12.19 40.84
CA GLY A 330 9.90 13.10 41.23
C GLY A 330 9.50 14.14 42.27
N GLN A 331 8.21 14.50 42.36
CA GLN A 331 7.71 15.43 43.38
C GLN A 331 7.65 14.81 44.79
N LEU A 332 7.73 13.48 44.92
CA LEU A 332 7.76 12.78 46.20
C LEU A 332 9.15 12.76 46.85
N GLY A 333 10.21 13.08 46.09
CA GLY A 333 11.59 13.09 46.56
C GLY A 333 12.54 12.16 45.78
N ALA A 334 13.84 12.26 46.09
CA ALA A 334 14.89 11.56 45.36
C ALA A 334 14.86 10.03 45.50
N GLY A 335 14.52 9.52 46.69
CA GLY A 335 14.40 8.07 46.97
C GLY A 335 13.31 7.40 46.12
N PRO A 336 12.04 7.87 46.16
CA PRO A 336 10.96 7.40 45.30
C PRO A 336 11.28 7.44 43.80
N LEU A 337 11.92 8.53 43.34
CA LEU A 337 12.33 8.69 41.94
C LEU A 337 13.36 7.63 41.51
N ALA A 338 14.37 7.39 42.34
CA ALA A 338 15.38 6.35 42.09
C ALA A 338 14.76 4.95 42.08
N ALA A 339 13.86 4.66 43.03
CA ALA A 339 13.13 3.40 43.13
C ALA A 339 12.32 3.09 41.86
N VAL A 340 11.50 4.05 41.40
CA VAL A 340 10.70 3.89 40.18
C VAL A 340 11.57 3.78 38.94
N GLY A 341 12.67 4.53 38.86
CA GLY A 341 13.61 4.44 37.74
C GLY A 341 14.23 3.05 37.59
N VAL A 342 14.76 2.50 38.69
CA VAL A 342 15.37 1.15 38.71
C VAL A 342 14.32 0.07 38.39
N ALA A 343 13.14 0.13 39.02
CA ALA A 343 12.09 -0.83 38.77
C ALA A 343 11.55 -0.78 37.33
N THR A 344 11.45 0.43 36.76
CA THR A 344 11.04 0.62 35.35
C THR A 344 12.08 0.06 34.37
N LEU A 345 13.37 0.13 34.69
CA LEU A 345 14.43 -0.52 33.89
C LEU A 345 14.27 -2.04 33.88
N LEU A 346 14.06 -2.65 35.05
CA LEU A 346 13.81 -4.09 35.17
C LEU A 346 12.58 -4.53 34.39
N PHE A 347 11.47 -3.79 34.52
CA PHE A 347 10.25 -4.04 33.75
C PHE A 347 10.48 -3.90 32.23
N SER A 348 11.19 -2.86 31.81
CA SER A 348 11.46 -2.59 30.39
C SER A 348 12.38 -3.64 29.76
N ALA A 349 13.38 -4.12 30.50
CA ALA A 349 14.24 -5.21 30.07
C ALA A 349 13.43 -6.47 29.79
N ALA A 350 12.51 -6.83 30.69
CA ALA A 350 11.60 -7.95 30.50
C ALA A 350 10.61 -7.74 29.34
N ALA A 351 10.14 -6.50 29.13
CA ALA A 351 9.20 -6.18 28.05
C ALA A 351 9.83 -6.17 26.65
N THR A 352 11.13 -5.87 26.55
CA THR A 352 11.82 -5.69 25.26
C THR A 352 12.00 -7.00 24.49
N THR A 353 12.16 -8.12 25.18
CA THR A 353 12.26 -9.45 24.54
C THR A 353 10.96 -9.87 23.84
N LEU A 354 9.80 -9.43 24.35
CA LEU A 354 8.50 -9.74 23.76
C LEU A 354 8.16 -8.87 22.54
N LYS A 355 8.67 -7.63 22.47
CA LYS A 355 8.55 -6.77 21.28
C LYS A 355 9.10 -7.41 20.01
N ALA A 356 9.96 -8.41 20.14
CA ALA A 356 10.47 -9.18 19.01
C ALA A 356 9.36 -9.87 18.20
N THR A 357 8.27 -10.27 18.86
CA THR A 357 7.12 -10.89 18.19
C THR A 357 6.28 -9.89 17.39
N ASP A 358 6.32 -8.60 17.74
CA ASP A 358 5.60 -7.53 17.03
C ASP A 358 6.07 -7.41 15.58
N VAL A 359 7.37 -7.57 15.35
CA VAL A 359 7.97 -7.55 13.99
C VAL A 359 7.33 -8.63 13.12
N ALA A 360 7.17 -9.84 13.66
CA ALA A 360 6.54 -10.96 12.95
C ALA A 360 5.06 -10.68 12.68
N VAL A 361 4.30 -10.24 13.69
CA VAL A 361 2.87 -9.94 13.56
C VAL A 361 2.61 -8.83 12.54
N GLN A 362 3.31 -7.71 12.64
CA GLN A 362 3.14 -6.59 11.71
C GLN A 362 3.50 -7.01 10.27
N THR A 363 4.60 -7.74 10.10
CA THR A 363 5.04 -8.16 8.76
C THR A 363 4.08 -9.18 8.14
N MET A 364 3.66 -10.19 8.90
CA MET A 364 2.76 -11.22 8.38
C MET A 364 1.37 -10.65 8.08
N THR A 365 0.82 -9.82 8.97
CA THR A 365 -0.49 -9.18 8.70
C THR A 365 -0.42 -8.25 7.50
N ALA A 366 0.67 -7.49 7.32
CA ALA A 366 0.91 -6.68 6.13
C ALA A 366 0.97 -7.52 4.85
N GLN A 367 1.71 -8.62 4.86
CA GLN A 367 1.82 -9.51 3.70
C GLN A 367 0.48 -10.20 3.36
N LEU A 368 -0.30 -10.63 4.36
CA LEU A 368 -1.63 -11.21 4.15
C LEU A 368 -2.61 -10.22 3.50
N VAL A 369 -2.65 -8.98 4.01
CA VAL A 369 -3.48 -7.92 3.42
C VAL A 369 -3.01 -7.60 2.00
N GLY A 370 -1.70 -7.56 1.78
CA GLY A 370 -1.11 -7.45 0.44
C GLY A 370 -1.61 -8.54 -0.50
N ALA A 371 -1.62 -9.79 -0.05
CA ALA A 371 -2.07 -10.95 -0.82
C ALA A 371 -3.60 -11.07 -0.94
N ARG A 372 -4.37 -10.09 -0.44
CA ARG A 372 -5.85 -10.13 -0.33
C ARG A 372 -6.37 -11.33 0.47
N ARG A 373 -5.57 -11.86 1.39
CA ARG A 373 -5.89 -12.97 2.31
C ARG A 373 -6.35 -12.42 3.68
N ASP A 374 -7.21 -11.41 3.66
CA ASP A 374 -7.64 -10.66 4.85
C ASP A 374 -8.19 -11.58 5.96
N GLY A 375 -8.92 -12.64 5.59
CA GLY A 375 -9.52 -13.58 6.54
C GLY A 375 -8.53 -14.40 7.37
N GLU A 376 -7.25 -14.41 7.02
CA GLU A 376 -6.19 -15.14 7.75
C GLU A 376 -5.46 -14.26 8.78
N VAL A 377 -5.67 -12.94 8.73
CA VAL A 377 -5.06 -11.97 9.66
C VAL A 377 -5.43 -12.30 11.11
N GLY A 378 -6.67 -12.70 11.37
CA GLY A 378 -7.12 -13.13 12.69
C GLY A 378 -6.40 -14.37 13.22
N GLY A 379 -5.90 -15.25 12.34
CA GLY A 379 -5.13 -16.43 12.73
C GLY A 379 -3.70 -16.11 13.15
N VAL A 380 -3.06 -15.14 12.49
CA VAL A 380 -1.75 -14.60 12.91
C VAL A 380 -1.88 -14.02 14.32
N LEU A 381 -2.86 -13.14 14.55
CA LEU A 381 -3.04 -12.48 15.85
C LEU A 381 -3.35 -13.47 16.98
N PHE A 382 -4.17 -14.51 16.74
CA PHE A 382 -4.46 -15.52 17.76
C PHE A 382 -3.24 -16.35 18.13
N THR A 383 -2.49 -16.79 17.13
CA THR A 383 -1.28 -17.61 17.32
C THR A 383 -0.20 -16.80 18.06
N ALA A 384 -0.05 -15.53 17.68
CA ALA A 384 0.83 -14.59 18.36
C ALA A 384 0.39 -14.32 19.81
N GLY A 385 -0.91 -14.14 20.02
CA GLY A 385 -1.51 -13.89 21.33
C GLY A 385 -1.24 -15.02 22.33
N LEU A 386 -1.30 -16.28 21.87
CA LEU A 386 -0.98 -17.44 22.71
C LEU A 386 0.48 -17.41 23.19
N LEU A 387 1.42 -17.11 22.28
CA LEU A 387 2.83 -16.96 22.62
C LEU A 387 3.05 -15.80 23.61
N THR A 388 2.38 -14.67 23.40
CA THR A 388 2.44 -13.52 24.29
C THR A 388 1.90 -13.84 25.68
N VAL A 389 0.77 -14.54 25.78
CA VAL A 389 0.19 -14.93 27.07
C VAL A 389 1.16 -15.82 27.84
N ALA A 390 1.75 -16.83 27.20
CA ALA A 390 2.70 -17.74 27.85
C ALA A 390 3.95 -16.99 28.36
N LEU A 391 4.55 -16.14 27.51
CA LEU A 391 5.75 -15.38 27.87
C LEU A 391 5.46 -14.29 28.92
N ALA A 392 4.35 -13.56 28.81
CA ALA A 392 3.96 -12.54 29.77
C ALA A 392 3.60 -13.13 31.14
N ALA A 393 2.95 -14.29 31.16
CA ALA A 393 2.70 -15.03 32.39
C ALA A 393 4.02 -15.43 33.06
N ALA A 394 4.99 -15.95 32.29
CA ALA A 394 6.32 -16.28 32.82
C ALA A 394 7.02 -15.05 33.42
N VAL A 395 7.04 -13.92 32.71
CA VAL A 395 7.61 -12.65 33.21
C VAL A 395 6.92 -12.18 34.49
N THR A 396 5.59 -12.24 34.52
CA THR A 396 4.80 -11.79 35.67
C THR A 396 5.07 -12.68 36.89
N VAL A 397 5.01 -14.01 36.73
CA VAL A 397 5.27 -14.96 37.82
C VAL A 397 6.70 -14.83 38.33
N LEU A 398 7.70 -14.86 37.44
CA LEU A 398 9.12 -14.75 37.84
C LEU A 398 9.41 -13.41 38.53
N GLY A 399 8.83 -12.32 38.06
CA GLY A 399 8.96 -11.00 38.69
C GLY A 399 8.33 -10.96 40.09
N MET A 400 7.19 -11.65 40.30
CA MET A 400 6.44 -11.63 41.56
C MET A 400 7.00 -12.59 42.62
N LEU A 401 7.72 -13.65 42.25
CA LEU A 401 8.27 -14.62 43.21
C LEU A 401 9.28 -14.01 44.19
N ALA A 402 10.06 -13.01 43.76
CA ALA A 402 11.08 -12.37 44.61
C ALA A 402 11.41 -10.93 44.17
N PRO A 403 10.46 -9.97 44.24
CA PRO A 403 10.70 -8.58 43.83
C PRO A 403 11.85 -7.93 44.61
N GLY A 404 12.02 -8.30 45.89
CA GLY A 404 13.15 -7.83 46.71
C GLY A 404 14.51 -8.35 46.24
N LEU A 405 14.58 -9.56 45.65
CA LEU A 405 15.80 -10.10 45.06
C LEU A 405 16.13 -9.36 43.76
N TRP A 406 15.14 -9.15 42.90
CA TRP A 406 15.32 -8.39 41.65
C TRP A 406 15.83 -6.98 41.92
N MET A 407 15.27 -6.30 42.93
CA MET A 407 15.76 -5.00 43.34
C MET A 407 17.13 -5.05 44.01
N ALA A 408 17.45 -6.12 44.76
CA ALA A 408 18.77 -6.30 45.36
C ALA A 408 19.89 -6.46 44.32
N LEU A 409 19.57 -7.06 43.18
CA LEU A 409 20.50 -7.19 42.05
C LEU A 409 20.76 -5.85 41.36
N ALA A 410 19.85 -4.88 41.49
CA ALA A 410 19.89 -3.62 40.77
C ALA A 410 20.32 -2.40 41.63
N SER A 411 20.10 -2.43 42.95
CA SER A 411 20.50 -1.37 43.87
C SER A 411 20.87 -1.92 45.24
N THR A 412 21.88 -1.31 45.88
CA THR A 412 22.29 -1.60 47.27
C THR A 412 21.55 -0.73 48.29
N ASP A 413 20.87 0.33 47.87
CA ASP A 413 20.15 1.25 48.76
C ASP A 413 18.87 0.58 49.33
N PRO A 414 18.74 0.47 50.67
CA PRO A 414 17.58 -0.15 51.31
C PRO A 414 16.23 0.50 50.99
N GLU A 415 16.18 1.84 50.87
CA GLU A 415 14.95 2.57 50.57
C GLU A 415 14.51 2.33 49.13
N VAL A 416 15.45 2.43 48.18
CA VAL A 416 15.23 2.15 46.75
C VAL A 416 14.78 0.71 46.54
N ARG A 417 15.37 -0.24 47.25
CA ARG A 417 14.96 -1.65 47.19
C ARG A 417 13.54 -1.86 47.69
N ARG A 418 13.17 -1.25 48.82
CA ARG A 418 11.83 -1.39 49.41
C ARG A 418 10.76 -0.79 48.50
N LEU A 419 10.92 0.47 48.11
CA LEU A 419 9.97 1.19 47.25
C LEU A 419 9.91 0.60 45.85
N GLY A 420 11.04 0.15 45.30
CA GLY A 420 11.08 -0.48 43.99
C GLY A 420 10.43 -1.86 43.97
N ALA A 421 10.57 -2.64 45.05
CA ALA A 421 9.89 -3.94 45.17
C ALA A 421 8.38 -3.76 45.26
N GLU A 422 7.92 -2.76 46.01
CA GLU A 422 6.52 -2.35 46.06
C GLU A 422 6.02 -1.92 44.67
N TYR A 423 6.76 -1.07 43.96
CA TYR A 423 6.43 -0.67 42.58
C TYR A 423 6.28 -1.88 41.65
N LEU A 424 7.23 -2.83 41.66
CA LEU A 424 7.19 -4.02 40.82
C LEU A 424 5.95 -4.86 41.08
N LEU A 425 5.57 -5.08 42.35
CA LEU A 425 4.38 -5.86 42.72
C LEU A 425 3.10 -5.27 42.10
N TRP A 426 2.97 -3.95 42.09
CA TRP A 426 1.82 -3.27 41.50
C TRP A 426 1.92 -3.12 39.98
N ARG A 427 3.13 -3.12 39.40
CA ARG A 427 3.36 -2.95 37.96
C ARG A 427 3.25 -4.25 37.17
N LEU A 428 3.72 -5.37 37.73
CA LEU A 428 3.80 -6.67 37.06
C LEU A 428 2.46 -7.23 36.57
N PRO A 429 1.33 -7.09 37.28
CA PRO A 429 0.01 -7.47 36.74
C PRO A 429 -0.37 -6.73 35.44
N GLY A 430 0.25 -5.57 35.18
CA GLY A 430 0.09 -4.81 33.94
C GLY A 430 0.93 -5.32 32.77
N ALA A 431 1.84 -6.29 32.96
CA ALA A 431 2.72 -6.79 31.90
C ALA A 431 1.94 -7.48 30.78
N LEU A 432 1.03 -8.40 31.12
CA LEU A 432 0.19 -9.11 30.14
C LEU A 432 -0.65 -8.18 29.26
N PRO A 433 -1.49 -7.27 29.82
CA PRO A 433 -2.30 -6.40 28.99
C PRO A 433 -1.46 -5.40 28.19
N PHE A 434 -0.33 -4.94 28.74
CA PHE A 434 0.62 -4.12 28.01
C PHE A 434 1.13 -4.87 26.76
N MET A 435 1.63 -6.09 26.92
CA MET A 435 2.19 -6.87 25.82
C MET A 435 1.14 -7.25 24.76
N LEU A 436 -0.06 -7.65 25.18
CA LEU A 436 -1.15 -7.93 24.24
C LEU A 436 -1.61 -6.68 23.48
N ALA A 437 -1.67 -5.53 24.15
CA ALA A 437 -2.00 -4.26 23.48
C ALA A 437 -0.95 -3.89 22.42
N PHE A 438 0.34 -4.10 22.69
CA PHE A 438 1.42 -3.90 21.71
C PHE A 438 1.26 -4.82 20.50
N GLN A 439 0.93 -6.08 20.73
CA GLN A 439 0.77 -7.05 19.66
C GLN A 439 -0.46 -6.76 18.78
N ILE A 440 -1.58 -6.37 19.39
CA ILE A 440 -2.78 -5.95 18.64
C ILE A 440 -2.46 -4.68 17.85
N ARG A 441 -1.74 -3.72 18.44
CA ARG A 441 -1.25 -2.54 17.72
C ARG A 441 -0.40 -2.93 16.52
N ALA A 442 0.55 -3.87 16.67
CA ALA A 442 1.39 -4.34 15.57
C ALA A 442 0.55 -4.93 14.42
N ALA A 443 -0.52 -5.67 14.74
CA ALA A 443 -1.47 -6.15 13.74
C ALA A 443 -2.25 -5.00 13.07
N CYS A 444 -2.70 -4.01 13.83
CA CYS A 444 -3.32 -2.79 13.30
C CYS A 444 -2.38 -2.03 12.35
N ASP A 445 -1.12 -1.89 12.74
CA ASP A 445 -0.10 -1.22 11.93
C ASP A 445 0.15 -2.00 10.62
N GLY A 446 0.18 -3.34 10.67
CA GLY A 446 0.36 -4.19 9.48
C GLY A 446 -0.81 -4.11 8.49
N ILE A 447 -2.05 -3.98 8.97
CA ILE A 447 -3.22 -3.75 8.10
C ILE A 447 -3.37 -2.29 7.64
N GLY A 448 -2.52 -1.36 8.13
CA GLY A 448 -2.53 0.07 7.77
C GLY A 448 -3.45 0.95 8.63
N TRP A 449 -3.92 0.45 9.78
CA TRP A 449 -4.78 1.18 10.73
C TRP A 449 -3.97 1.90 11.82
N THR A 450 -2.90 2.59 11.42
CA THR A 450 -1.97 3.27 12.35
C THR A 450 -2.63 4.34 13.22
N ARG A 451 -3.76 4.91 12.76
CA ARG A 451 -4.57 5.87 13.54
C ARG A 451 -5.19 5.25 14.80
N VAL A 452 -5.50 3.96 14.79
CA VAL A 452 -6.04 3.26 15.97
C VAL A 452 -4.99 3.24 17.07
N GLY A 453 -3.75 2.85 16.74
CA GLY A 453 -2.63 2.85 17.69
C GLY A 453 -2.34 4.24 18.26
N MET A 454 -2.40 5.27 17.42
CA MET A 454 -2.25 6.67 17.85
C MET A 454 -3.36 7.10 18.83
N ALA A 455 -4.62 6.88 18.49
CA ALA A 455 -5.75 7.29 19.31
C ALA A 455 -5.75 6.58 20.67
N VAL A 456 -5.51 5.27 20.69
CA VAL A 456 -5.40 4.49 21.93
C VAL A 456 -4.20 4.97 22.76
N GLY A 457 -3.03 5.17 22.15
CA GLY A 457 -1.83 5.64 22.85
C GLY A 457 -1.99 7.02 23.50
N ILE A 458 -2.58 7.99 22.79
CA ILE A 458 -2.84 9.33 23.33
C ILE A 458 -3.86 9.25 24.47
N GLY A 459 -4.98 8.55 24.25
CA GLY A 459 -6.04 8.41 25.25
C GLY A 459 -5.54 7.76 26.54
N MET A 460 -4.71 6.70 26.43
CA MET A 460 -4.07 6.07 27.57
C MET A 460 -3.13 6.99 28.32
N ASN A 461 -2.36 7.83 27.63
CA ASN A 461 -1.43 8.74 28.29
C ASN A 461 -2.18 9.79 29.13
N VAL A 462 -3.30 10.31 28.61
CA VAL A 462 -4.18 11.22 29.37
C VAL A 462 -4.76 10.52 30.59
N ILE A 463 -5.26 9.29 30.43
CA ILE A 463 -5.81 8.51 31.55
C ILE A 463 -4.73 8.18 32.58
N ASN A 464 -3.53 7.78 32.16
CA ASN A 464 -2.40 7.50 33.04
C ASN A 464 -2.02 8.75 33.86
N ALA A 465 -1.93 9.93 33.24
CA ALA A 465 -1.66 11.17 33.96
C ALA A 465 -2.74 11.51 35.00
N LEU A 466 -4.02 11.31 34.66
CA LEU A 466 -5.14 11.50 35.59
C LEU A 466 -5.09 10.50 36.76
N LEU A 467 -4.83 9.22 36.47
CA LEU A 467 -4.70 8.17 37.49
C LEU A 467 -3.49 8.42 38.40
N ASN A 468 -2.37 8.88 37.85
CA ASN A 468 -1.21 9.29 38.64
C ASN A 468 -1.57 10.44 39.58
N TRP A 469 -2.21 11.50 39.07
CA TRP A 469 -2.61 12.64 39.90
C TRP A 469 -3.54 12.22 41.04
N MET A 470 -4.44 11.26 40.77
CA MET A 470 -5.40 10.73 41.73
C MET A 470 -4.74 9.82 42.78
N LEU A 471 -3.93 8.84 42.35
CA LEU A 471 -3.41 7.77 43.21
C LEU A 471 -2.07 8.10 43.86
N ILE A 472 -1.23 8.93 43.24
CA ILE A 472 0.04 9.34 43.83
C ILE A 472 -0.22 10.31 44.97
N TYR A 473 -1.10 11.30 44.76
CA TYR A 473 -1.31 12.43 45.68
C TYR A 473 -2.65 12.38 46.45
N GLY A 474 -3.41 11.28 46.36
CA GLY A 474 -4.67 11.10 47.09
C GLY A 474 -5.74 12.15 46.77
N ARG A 475 -6.01 12.39 45.48
CA ARG A 475 -7.01 13.37 45.01
C ARG A 475 -8.34 12.69 44.68
N LEU A 476 -9.43 13.46 44.62
CA LEU A 476 -10.79 12.97 44.32
C LEU A 476 -11.29 11.84 45.26
N GLY A 477 -10.83 11.82 46.52
CA GLY A 477 -11.22 10.80 47.50
C GLY A 477 -10.48 9.46 47.36
N ALA A 478 -9.50 9.37 46.47
CA ALA A 478 -8.62 8.21 46.37
C ALA A 478 -7.54 8.21 47.46
N PRO A 479 -7.03 7.03 47.88
CA PRO A 479 -5.94 6.95 48.86
C PRO A 479 -4.61 7.49 48.28
N GLU A 480 -3.81 8.12 49.13
CA GLU A 480 -2.45 8.55 48.79
C GLU A 480 -1.50 7.35 48.83
N MET A 481 -1.18 6.80 47.66
CA MET A 481 -0.40 5.57 47.52
C MET A 481 1.06 5.81 47.09
N GLY A 482 1.46 7.06 46.85
CA GLY A 482 2.84 7.41 46.46
C GLY A 482 3.37 6.57 45.29
N VAL A 483 4.49 5.85 45.49
CA VAL A 483 5.13 4.99 44.48
C VAL A 483 4.22 3.84 44.02
N ALA A 484 3.46 3.23 44.93
CA ALA A 484 2.48 2.20 44.57
C ALA A 484 1.35 2.76 43.69
N GLY A 485 0.95 4.01 43.93
CA GLY A 485 -0.04 4.73 43.13
C GLY A 485 0.39 4.90 41.68
N ALA A 486 1.66 5.23 41.44
CA ALA A 486 2.23 5.35 40.10
C ALA A 486 2.24 4.00 39.35
N ALA A 487 2.66 2.92 40.04
CA ALA A 487 2.62 1.57 39.47
C ALA A 487 1.19 1.13 39.11
N LEU A 488 0.23 1.36 40.01
CA LEU A 488 -1.17 1.02 39.81
C LEU A 488 -1.79 1.80 38.65
N ALA A 489 -1.52 3.11 38.54
CA ALA A 489 -1.96 3.94 37.43
C ALA A 489 -1.47 3.41 36.07
N SER A 490 -0.18 3.07 35.98
CA SER A 490 0.43 2.47 34.78
C SER A 490 -0.16 1.09 34.44
N THR A 491 -0.46 0.28 35.46
CA THR A 491 -1.12 -1.04 35.30
C THR A 491 -2.56 -0.89 34.79
N LEU A 492 -3.36 -0.01 35.40
CA LEU A 492 -4.74 0.26 34.96
C LEU A 492 -4.78 0.83 33.54
N ALA A 493 -3.88 1.75 33.20
CA ALA A 493 -3.77 2.28 31.84
C ALA A 493 -3.46 1.16 30.81
N SER A 494 -2.62 0.19 31.18
CA SER A 494 -2.31 -0.98 30.33
C SER A 494 -3.54 -1.86 30.10
N TRP A 495 -4.38 -2.08 31.12
CA TRP A 495 -5.65 -2.81 30.98
C TRP A 495 -6.66 -2.07 30.11
N LEU A 496 -6.82 -0.77 30.31
CA LEU A 496 -7.71 0.06 29.51
C LEU A 496 -7.29 0.10 28.02
N ALA A 497 -5.98 0.10 27.76
CA ALA A 497 -5.42 -0.06 26.41
C ALA A 497 -5.94 -1.32 25.72
N LEU A 498 -5.78 -2.45 26.40
CA LEU A 498 -6.17 -3.75 25.89
C LEU A 498 -7.67 -3.77 25.61
N LEU A 499 -8.49 -3.27 26.54
CA LEU A 499 -9.94 -3.19 26.38
C LEU A 499 -10.33 -2.30 25.19
N ALA A 500 -9.68 -1.15 25.01
CA ALA A 500 -9.94 -0.26 23.87
C ALA A 500 -9.59 -0.94 22.53
N PHE A 501 -8.45 -1.62 22.45
CA PHE A 501 -8.08 -2.41 21.27
C PHE A 501 -9.09 -3.54 21.00
N LEU A 502 -9.46 -4.32 22.02
CA LEU A 502 -10.44 -5.39 21.88
C LEU A 502 -11.81 -4.86 21.42
N ALA A 503 -12.23 -3.69 21.90
CA ALA A 503 -13.46 -3.04 21.45
C ALA A 503 -13.42 -2.69 19.96
N VAL A 504 -12.29 -2.15 19.47
CA VAL A 504 -12.09 -1.87 18.04
C VAL A 504 -12.15 -3.16 17.21
N LEU A 505 -11.50 -4.23 17.68
CA LEU A 505 -11.48 -5.52 16.99
C LEU A 505 -12.84 -6.23 16.99
N ALA A 506 -13.67 -6.01 18.02
CA ALA A 506 -15.01 -6.57 18.15
C ALA A 506 -16.03 -5.92 17.19
N GLY A 507 -15.71 -4.77 16.60
CA GLY A 507 -16.58 -4.07 15.65
C GLY A 507 -16.96 -4.92 14.42
N ARG A 508 -18.22 -4.81 13.96
CA ARG A 508 -18.77 -5.66 12.89
C ARG A 508 -17.92 -5.70 11.61
N GLY A 509 -17.35 -4.57 11.20
CA GLY A 509 -16.46 -4.46 10.04
C GLY A 509 -15.17 -5.29 10.17
N PRO A 510 -14.27 -4.95 11.11
CA PRO A 510 -13.05 -5.72 11.36
C PRO A 510 -13.30 -7.21 11.60
N ARG A 511 -14.35 -7.54 12.35
CA ARG A 511 -14.70 -8.92 12.69
C ARG A 511 -15.11 -9.74 11.46
N ARG A 512 -15.84 -9.15 10.51
CA ARG A 512 -16.24 -9.80 9.25
C ARG A 512 -15.06 -9.92 8.27
N ARG A 513 -14.25 -8.87 8.16
CA ARG A 513 -13.18 -8.78 7.15
C ARG A 513 -11.93 -9.57 7.52
N PHE A 514 -11.45 -9.40 8.76
CA PHE A 514 -10.18 -9.98 9.21
C PHE A 514 -10.36 -11.21 10.10
N ARG A 515 -11.61 -11.58 10.39
CA ARG A 515 -11.97 -12.68 11.30
C ARG A 515 -11.30 -12.57 12.67
N PHE A 516 -11.09 -11.33 13.15
CA PHE A 516 -10.64 -11.10 14.52
C PHE A 516 -11.63 -11.76 15.50
N LEU A 517 -11.11 -12.41 16.56
CA LEU A 517 -11.92 -13.06 17.59
C LEU A 517 -12.81 -14.23 17.09
N ALA A 518 -12.54 -14.80 15.90
CA ALA A 518 -13.25 -15.99 15.41
C ALA A 518 -12.76 -17.27 16.12
N ARG A 519 -13.70 -18.18 16.46
CA ARG A 519 -13.38 -19.51 17.03
C ARG A 519 -12.59 -20.34 16.00
N GLY A 520 -11.59 -21.08 16.46
CA GLY A 520 -10.79 -21.99 15.62
C GLY A 520 -9.67 -21.33 14.80
N ASN A 521 -9.28 -20.10 15.13
CA ASN A 521 -8.23 -19.36 14.44
C ASN A 521 -6.79 -19.75 14.83
N LEU A 522 -6.57 -20.72 15.71
CA LEU A 522 -5.22 -21.13 16.10
C LEU A 522 -4.55 -21.88 14.94
N ARG A 523 -3.40 -21.39 14.51
CA ARG A 523 -2.70 -21.85 13.31
C ARG A 523 -1.28 -22.27 13.68
N TRP A 524 -1.12 -23.53 14.08
CA TRP A 524 0.17 -24.11 14.48
C TRP A 524 1.23 -24.03 13.38
N ASP A 525 0.80 -24.04 12.12
CA ASP A 525 1.64 -23.86 10.94
C ASP A 525 2.35 -22.50 10.89
N LEU A 526 1.81 -21.47 11.53
CA LEU A 526 2.39 -20.12 11.56
C LEU A 526 3.47 -19.96 12.64
N LEU A 527 3.52 -20.82 13.65
CA LEU A 527 4.48 -20.69 14.76
C LEU A 527 5.94 -20.75 14.30
N GLY A 528 6.27 -21.70 13.42
CA GLY A 528 7.63 -21.85 12.90
C GLY A 528 8.11 -20.58 12.18
N PRO A 529 7.38 -20.08 11.18
CA PRO A 529 7.67 -18.79 10.53
C PRO A 529 7.75 -17.61 11.50
N MET A 530 6.81 -17.50 12.45
CA MET A 530 6.81 -16.42 13.45
C MET A 530 8.06 -16.44 14.32
N LEU A 531 8.45 -17.62 14.84
CA LEU A 531 9.64 -17.78 15.65
C LEU A 531 10.91 -17.48 14.85
N LYS A 532 10.99 -17.93 13.59
CA LYS A 532 12.11 -17.63 12.67
C LYS A 532 12.33 -16.13 12.47
N MET A 533 11.26 -15.33 12.50
CA MET A 533 11.32 -13.87 12.39
C MET A 533 11.56 -13.17 13.74
N SER A 534 11.05 -13.74 14.83
CA SER A 534 11.08 -13.14 16.17
C SER A 534 12.43 -13.30 16.86
N TRP A 535 13.07 -14.48 16.78
CA TRP A 535 14.34 -14.68 17.51
C TRP A 535 15.46 -13.71 17.07
N PRO A 536 15.66 -13.38 15.77
CA PRO A 536 16.67 -12.40 15.39
C PRO A 536 16.33 -11.01 15.94
N ALA A 537 15.06 -10.62 15.93
CA ALA A 537 14.63 -9.34 16.49
C ALA A 537 14.86 -9.27 18.02
N ALA A 538 14.70 -10.39 18.73
CA ALA A 538 15.00 -10.48 20.16
C ALA A 538 16.50 -10.35 20.43
N VAL A 539 17.33 -11.10 19.71
CA VAL A 539 18.81 -11.04 19.83
C VAL A 539 19.32 -9.64 19.48
N GLN A 540 18.78 -9.03 18.41
CA GLN A 540 19.09 -7.65 18.04
C GLN A 540 18.80 -6.68 19.19
N SER A 541 17.60 -6.74 19.75
CA SER A 541 17.16 -5.81 20.79
C SER A 541 17.97 -5.94 22.08
N LEU A 542 18.23 -7.18 22.52
CA LEU A 542 19.07 -7.46 23.69
C LEU A 542 20.53 -7.06 23.45
N GLY A 543 21.07 -7.38 22.28
CA GLY A 543 22.44 -7.05 21.89
C GLY A 543 22.68 -5.54 21.88
N ALA A 544 21.72 -4.76 21.37
CA ALA A 544 21.77 -3.30 21.36
C ALA A 544 21.69 -2.72 22.79
N LEU A 545 20.78 -3.24 23.63
CA LEU A 545 20.65 -2.81 25.03
C LEU A 545 21.95 -3.03 25.81
N LEU A 546 22.55 -4.22 25.68
CA LEU A 546 23.81 -4.56 26.34
C LEU A 546 24.99 -3.75 25.80
N ALA A 547 25.04 -3.47 24.48
CA ALA A 547 26.07 -2.62 23.91
C ALA A 547 26.02 -1.20 24.47
N VAL A 548 24.82 -0.60 24.61
CA VAL A 548 24.67 0.72 25.24
C VAL A 548 25.13 0.69 26.70
N LEU A 549 24.83 -0.38 27.45
CA LEU A 549 25.31 -0.53 28.83
C LEU A 549 26.84 -0.54 28.89
N VAL A 550 27.50 -1.35 28.04
CA VAL A 550 28.98 -1.40 27.98
C VAL A 550 29.55 -0.05 27.57
N PHE A 551 28.92 0.66 26.65
CA PHE A 551 29.33 2.02 26.28
C PHE A 551 29.32 2.99 27.47
N PHE A 552 28.34 2.89 28.36
CA PHE A 552 28.33 3.70 29.60
C PHE A 552 29.39 3.27 30.61
N VAL A 553 29.77 2.00 30.63
CA VAL A 553 30.94 1.54 31.41
C VAL A 553 32.22 2.18 30.85
N ILE A 554 32.37 2.26 29.52
CA ILE A 554 33.50 2.96 28.88
C ILE A 554 33.49 4.44 29.28
N LEU A 555 32.36 5.14 29.20
CA LEU A 555 32.24 6.52 29.66
C LEU A 555 32.60 6.68 31.15
N GLY A 556 32.24 5.70 31.98
CA GLY A 556 32.59 5.67 33.40
C GLY A 556 34.11 5.62 33.64
N SER A 557 34.85 4.91 32.79
CA SER A 557 36.31 4.88 32.85
C SER A 557 36.98 6.22 32.48
N ILE A 558 36.30 7.06 31.68
CA ILE A 558 36.76 8.41 31.31
C ILE A 558 36.47 9.39 32.45
N GLY A 559 35.29 9.28 33.08
CA GLY A 559 34.96 10.04 34.27
C GLY A 559 33.47 10.20 34.54
N THR A 560 33.13 10.62 35.75
CA THR A 560 31.74 10.79 36.19
C THR A 560 30.99 11.88 35.40
N VAL A 561 31.67 12.98 35.05
CA VAL A 561 31.11 14.05 34.20
C VAL A 561 30.80 13.52 32.79
N ALA A 562 31.60 12.60 32.26
CA ALA A 562 31.39 12.00 30.94
C ALA A 562 30.10 11.15 30.91
N VAL A 563 29.86 10.36 31.96
CA VAL A 563 28.62 9.59 32.13
C VAL A 563 27.40 10.50 32.28
N ALA A 564 27.50 11.56 33.09
CA ALA A 564 26.42 12.52 33.30
C ALA A 564 26.07 13.27 31.99
N ALA A 565 27.08 13.77 31.28
CA ALA A 565 26.89 14.49 30.02
C ALA A 565 26.29 13.56 28.94
N GLY A 566 26.80 12.32 28.84
CA GLY A 566 26.25 11.33 27.92
C GLY A 566 24.78 11.00 28.18
N ASN A 567 24.38 10.88 29.45
CA ASN A 567 22.98 10.68 29.82
C ASN A 567 22.08 11.85 29.42
N VAL A 568 22.52 13.09 29.67
CA VAL A 568 21.76 14.30 29.26
C VAL A 568 21.59 14.32 27.74
N VAL A 569 22.67 14.08 27.00
CA VAL A 569 22.63 14.07 25.52
C VAL A 569 21.71 12.96 24.99
N LEU A 570 21.76 11.75 25.55
CA LEU A 570 20.82 10.68 25.15
C LEU A 570 19.36 11.05 25.43
N ARG A 571 19.06 11.73 26.53
CA ARG A 571 17.69 12.19 26.82
C ARG A 571 17.20 13.20 25.79
N ILE A 572 18.06 14.15 25.40
CA ILE A 572 17.76 15.12 24.33
C ILE A 572 17.54 14.37 23.00
N ALA A 573 18.44 13.43 22.68
CA ALA A 573 18.39 12.67 21.43
C ALA A 573 17.22 11.68 21.36
N ALA A 574 16.70 11.19 22.49
CA ALA A 574 15.63 10.20 22.53
C ALA A 574 14.38 10.60 21.72
N LEU A 575 14.03 11.89 21.73
CA LEU A 575 12.90 12.42 20.94
C LEU A 575 13.21 12.51 19.44
N SER A 576 14.47 12.75 19.08
CA SER A 576 14.90 12.90 17.68
C SER A 576 14.84 11.59 16.88
N PHE A 577 14.89 10.43 17.55
CA PHE A 577 14.81 9.11 16.92
C PHE A 577 13.37 8.67 16.60
N MET A 578 12.36 9.26 17.26
CA MET A 578 10.96 8.85 17.12
C MET A 578 10.40 8.98 15.69
N PRO A 579 10.72 10.04 14.92
CA PRO A 579 10.38 10.10 13.50
C PRO A 579 10.93 8.91 12.70
N GLY A 580 12.19 8.52 12.91
CA GLY A 580 12.82 7.39 12.23
C GLY A 580 12.14 6.06 12.55
N ILE A 581 11.84 5.82 13.83
CA ILE A 581 11.12 4.62 14.28
C ILE A 581 9.70 4.57 13.66
N GLY A 582 8.97 5.70 13.69
CA GLY A 582 7.61 5.78 13.14
C GLY A 582 7.56 5.61 11.62
N VAL A 583 8.48 6.25 10.88
CA VAL A 583 8.61 6.07 9.43
C VAL A 583 9.05 4.65 9.09
N GLY A 584 10.02 4.10 9.81
CA GLY A 584 10.47 2.71 9.64
C GLY A 584 9.35 1.68 9.84
N ALA A 585 8.47 1.90 10.83
CA ALA A 585 7.28 1.06 11.03
C ALA A 585 6.28 1.19 9.88
N ALA A 586 6.02 2.40 9.38
CA ALA A 586 5.14 2.60 8.22
C ALA A 586 5.71 1.95 6.94
N VAL A 587 7.02 2.06 6.73
CA VAL A 587 7.73 1.42 5.61
C VAL A 587 7.69 -0.10 5.72
N GLN A 588 7.85 -0.67 6.92
CA GLN A 588 7.69 -2.10 7.17
C GLN A 588 6.32 -2.60 6.71
N THR A 589 5.25 -1.89 7.07
CA THR A 589 3.89 -2.18 6.59
C THR A 589 3.77 -2.07 5.07
N LEU A 590 4.24 -0.96 4.48
CA LEU A 590 4.11 -0.73 3.04
C LEU A 590 4.90 -1.74 2.20
N VAL A 591 6.11 -2.11 2.64
CA VAL A 591 6.92 -3.14 1.99
C VAL A 591 6.25 -4.50 2.13
N GLY A 592 5.79 -4.87 3.33
CA GLY A 592 5.05 -6.12 3.54
C GLY A 592 3.82 -6.23 2.66
N GLN A 593 2.97 -5.20 2.61
CA GLN A 593 1.80 -5.18 1.74
C GLN A 593 2.15 -5.19 0.25
N SER A 594 3.24 -4.52 -0.15
CA SER A 594 3.68 -4.51 -1.55
C SER A 594 4.20 -5.87 -1.99
N LEU A 595 4.99 -6.54 -1.15
CA LEU A 595 5.47 -7.90 -1.40
C LEU A 595 4.32 -8.93 -1.39
N GLY A 596 3.35 -8.78 -0.48
CA GLY A 596 2.14 -9.60 -0.51
C GLY A 596 1.33 -9.48 -1.81
N ARG A 597 1.36 -8.30 -2.47
CA ARG A 597 0.77 -8.09 -3.80
C ARG A 597 1.64 -8.58 -4.97
N GLY A 598 2.85 -9.05 -4.72
CA GLY A 598 3.87 -9.29 -5.76
C GLY A 598 4.49 -8.01 -6.35
N ASP A 599 4.24 -6.83 -5.77
CA ASP A 599 4.74 -5.54 -6.24
C ASP A 599 6.10 -5.18 -5.61
N VAL A 600 7.16 -5.81 -6.11
CA VAL A 600 8.54 -5.57 -5.66
C VAL A 600 8.98 -4.12 -5.89
N ARG A 601 8.55 -3.49 -6.99
CA ARG A 601 8.92 -2.09 -7.29
C ARG A 601 8.21 -1.10 -6.36
N GLY A 602 6.99 -1.39 -5.94
CA GLY A 602 6.28 -0.67 -4.87
C GLY A 602 7.01 -0.77 -3.54
N ALA A 603 7.52 -1.96 -3.19
CA ALA A 603 8.33 -2.16 -1.99
C ALA A 603 9.63 -1.32 -2.03
N VAL A 604 10.36 -1.33 -3.15
CA VAL A 604 11.58 -0.50 -3.30
C VAL A 604 11.27 0.99 -3.16
N ARG A 605 10.17 1.46 -3.77
CA ARG A 605 9.74 2.86 -3.70
C ARG A 605 9.29 3.27 -2.30
N ALA A 606 8.59 2.39 -1.59
CA ALA A 606 8.23 2.63 -0.19
C ALA A 606 9.47 2.77 0.70
N GLY A 607 10.48 1.92 0.51
CA GLY A 607 11.76 2.00 1.21
C GLY A 607 12.45 3.35 1.01
N TRP A 608 12.74 3.73 -0.23
CA TRP A 608 13.43 4.99 -0.53
C TRP A 608 12.59 6.24 -0.24
N GLY A 609 11.28 6.18 -0.47
CA GLY A 609 10.37 7.26 -0.11
C GLY A 609 10.32 7.50 1.40
N GLY A 610 10.39 6.41 2.18
CA GLY A 610 10.55 6.49 3.63
C GLY A 610 11.87 7.08 4.05
N VAL A 611 13.00 6.66 3.44
CA VAL A 611 14.32 7.23 3.72
C VAL A 611 14.32 8.74 3.51
N ALA A 612 13.73 9.23 2.41
CA ALA A 612 13.63 10.66 2.14
C ALA A 612 12.83 11.39 3.23
N LEU A 613 11.69 10.84 3.66
CA LEU A 613 10.87 11.44 4.71
C LEU A 613 11.57 11.41 6.08
N ALA A 614 12.14 10.28 6.47
CA ALA A 614 12.86 10.14 7.73
C ALA A 614 14.06 11.08 7.79
N THR A 615 14.83 11.18 6.69
CA THR A 615 15.98 12.09 6.59
C THR A 615 15.55 13.54 6.72
N LEU A 616 14.42 13.94 6.12
CA LEU A 616 13.88 15.29 6.27
C LEU A 616 13.51 15.59 7.72
N LEU A 617 12.76 14.68 8.37
CA LEU A 617 12.27 14.89 9.73
C LEU A 617 13.39 14.85 10.77
N MET A 618 14.25 13.83 10.72
CA MET A 618 15.37 13.68 11.64
C MET A 618 16.49 14.68 11.34
N GLY A 619 16.72 15.02 10.07
CA GLY A 619 17.65 16.06 9.67
C GLY A 619 17.29 17.44 10.22
N ALA A 620 16.00 17.74 10.43
CA ALA A 620 15.58 18.96 11.10
C ALA A 620 16.01 18.98 12.59
N PHE A 621 15.88 17.86 13.31
CA PHE A 621 16.45 17.71 14.65
C PHE A 621 17.97 17.80 14.62
N GLY A 622 18.61 17.18 13.61
CA GLY A 622 20.06 17.21 13.47
C GLY A 622 20.59 18.61 13.25
N LEU A 623 19.89 19.42 12.45
CA LEU A 623 20.21 20.82 12.25
C LEU A 623 20.04 21.63 13.55
N ALA A 624 18.99 21.37 14.33
CA ALA A 624 18.84 22.00 15.64
C ALA A 624 19.98 21.64 16.60
N PHE A 625 20.43 20.38 16.60
CA PHE A 625 21.56 19.92 17.41
C PHE A 625 22.89 20.58 17.01
N LEU A 626 23.05 20.88 15.73
CA LEU A 626 24.23 21.58 15.20
C LEU A 626 24.22 23.08 15.51
N LEU A 627 23.07 23.74 15.28
CA LEU A 627 22.94 25.20 15.31
C LEU A 627 22.74 25.77 16.71
N VAL A 628 21.96 25.10 17.57
CA VAL A 628 21.56 25.63 18.89
C VAL A 628 21.80 24.64 20.05
N PRO A 629 22.98 23.99 20.16
CA PRO A 629 23.23 23.01 21.21
C PRO A 629 23.19 23.61 22.62
N ASP A 630 23.59 24.86 22.80
CA ASP A 630 23.53 25.57 24.08
C ASP A 630 22.10 25.68 24.62
N ALA A 631 21.17 26.10 23.76
CA ALA A 631 19.77 26.26 24.14
C ALA A 631 19.16 24.91 24.54
N LEU A 632 19.47 23.85 23.78
CA LEU A 632 18.98 22.49 24.05
C LEU A 632 19.56 21.91 25.34
N MET A 633 20.85 22.10 25.62
CA MET A 633 21.47 21.64 26.87
C MET A 633 20.86 22.34 28.09
N ARG A 634 20.55 23.64 28.00
CA ARG A 634 19.94 24.42 29.08
C ARG A 634 18.52 23.98 29.45
N LEU A 635 17.82 23.28 28.55
CA LEU A 635 16.50 22.69 28.88
C LEU A 635 16.61 21.56 29.92
N PHE A 636 17.79 20.96 30.08
CA PHE A 636 17.99 19.77 30.92
C PHE A 636 18.96 19.98 32.07
N THR A 637 19.83 20.98 32.01
CA THR A 637 20.78 21.27 33.10
C THR A 637 21.12 22.75 33.19
N THR A 638 21.31 23.24 34.42
CA THR A 638 21.83 24.57 34.72
C THR A 638 23.34 24.57 34.96
N ASP A 639 23.97 23.39 35.06
CA ASP A 639 25.42 23.25 35.25
C ASP A 639 26.18 23.60 33.96
N ALA A 640 26.96 24.68 34.03
CA ALA A 640 27.75 25.19 32.91
C ALA A 640 28.85 24.22 32.46
N GLY A 641 29.46 23.46 33.38
CA GLY A 641 30.48 22.46 33.07
C GLY A 641 29.89 21.25 32.35
N LEU A 642 28.74 20.77 32.83
CA LEU A 642 28.01 19.68 32.18
C LEU A 642 27.51 20.08 30.79
N ALA A 643 26.99 21.30 30.65
CA ALA A 643 26.59 21.86 29.37
C ALA A 643 27.79 21.99 28.41
N ALA A 644 28.96 22.43 28.91
CA ALA A 644 30.19 22.49 28.12
C ALA A 644 30.62 21.13 27.58
N ALA A 645 30.58 20.08 28.42
CA ALA A 645 30.92 18.72 28.03
C ALA A 645 29.94 18.12 27.01
N GLY A 646 28.64 18.39 27.14
CA GLY A 646 27.61 17.84 26.24
C GLY A 646 27.50 18.51 24.87
N ARG A 647 27.84 19.81 24.76
CA ARG A 647 27.76 20.58 23.49
C ARG A 647 28.43 19.91 22.27
N PRO A 648 29.70 19.50 22.33
CA PRO A 648 30.35 18.87 21.17
C PRO A 648 29.70 17.52 20.80
N ILE A 649 29.22 16.77 21.80
CA ILE A 649 28.53 15.49 21.59
C ILE A 649 27.19 15.72 20.90
N LEU A 650 26.44 16.73 21.33
CA LEU A 650 25.15 17.04 20.72
C LEU A 650 25.32 17.42 19.25
N ARG A 651 26.37 18.18 18.90
CA ARG A 651 26.73 18.45 17.50
C ARG A 651 27.06 17.17 16.72
N LEU A 652 27.82 16.24 17.30
CA LEU A 652 28.07 14.92 16.70
C LEU A 652 26.77 14.14 16.47
N MET A 653 25.85 14.15 17.45
CA MET A 653 24.52 13.55 17.31
C MET A 653 23.68 14.20 16.22
N GLY A 654 23.92 15.48 15.92
CA GLY A 654 23.31 16.16 14.79
C GLY A 654 23.66 15.53 13.45
N LEU A 655 24.91 15.10 13.26
CA LEU A 655 25.37 14.38 12.07
C LEU A 655 24.81 12.96 12.00
N VAL A 656 24.68 12.30 13.16
CA VAL A 656 24.13 10.94 13.27
C VAL A 656 22.70 10.84 12.75
N GLN A 657 21.88 11.89 12.91
CA GLN A 657 20.45 11.87 12.56
C GLN A 657 20.18 11.40 11.13
N VAL A 658 21.00 11.81 10.16
CA VAL A 658 20.80 11.44 8.75
C VAL A 658 21.12 9.96 8.52
N PHE A 659 22.20 9.46 9.12
CA PHE A 659 22.59 8.06 9.00
C PHE A 659 21.59 7.14 9.71
N ASP A 660 21.17 7.54 10.90
CA ASP A 660 20.16 6.80 11.66
C ASP A 660 18.81 6.76 10.92
N ALA A 661 18.39 7.87 10.31
CA ALA A 661 17.19 7.91 9.47
C ALA A 661 17.22 6.88 8.34
N VAL A 662 18.35 6.78 7.62
CA VAL A 662 18.55 5.78 6.56
C VAL A 662 18.51 4.36 7.15
N GLY A 663 19.27 4.13 8.21
CA GLY A 663 19.40 2.83 8.88
C GLY A 663 18.06 2.31 9.41
N LEU A 664 17.34 3.08 10.22
CA LEU A 664 16.05 2.70 10.80
C LEU A 664 14.99 2.42 9.72
N THR A 665 14.96 3.24 8.67
CA THR A 665 13.95 3.12 7.62
C THR A 665 14.18 1.89 6.76
N LEU A 666 15.42 1.65 6.32
CA LEU A 666 15.75 0.47 5.51
C LEU A 666 15.72 -0.82 6.34
N ALA A 667 16.06 -0.76 7.63
CA ALA A 667 15.82 -1.88 8.54
C ALA A 667 14.32 -2.23 8.63
N GLY A 668 13.44 -1.21 8.69
CA GLY A 668 11.99 -1.40 8.59
C GLY A 668 11.58 -2.07 7.28
N ALA A 669 12.13 -1.64 6.15
CA ALA A 669 11.88 -2.24 4.84
C ALA A 669 12.29 -3.73 4.80
N LEU A 670 13.49 -4.05 5.27
CA LEU A 670 14.00 -5.43 5.33
C LEU A 670 13.17 -6.31 6.28
N ARG A 671 12.76 -5.78 7.44
CA ARG A 671 11.83 -6.48 8.34
C ARG A 671 10.50 -6.77 7.66
N GLY A 672 9.96 -5.83 6.89
CA GLY A 672 8.70 -6.00 6.13
C GLY A 672 8.80 -7.06 5.03
N ALA A 673 10.02 -7.34 4.55
CA ALA A 673 10.30 -8.46 3.65
C ALA A 673 10.59 -9.78 4.38
N GLY A 674 10.54 -9.81 5.72
CA GLY A 674 10.90 -10.99 6.50
C GLY A 674 12.41 -11.22 6.66
N ALA A 675 13.26 -10.31 6.16
CA ALA A 675 14.72 -10.39 6.22
C ALA A 675 15.27 -9.93 7.59
N THR A 676 14.71 -10.44 8.68
CA THR A 676 15.06 -10.01 10.05
C THR A 676 16.45 -10.44 10.49
N ARG A 677 16.98 -11.54 9.94
CA ARG A 677 18.34 -12.04 10.23
C ARG A 677 19.42 -11.09 9.73
N GLN A 678 19.24 -10.52 8.54
CA GLN A 678 20.19 -9.58 7.95
C GLN A 678 20.26 -8.29 8.77
N VAL A 679 19.11 -7.82 9.24
CA VAL A 679 19.01 -6.65 10.13
C VAL A 679 19.73 -6.93 11.45
N MET A 680 19.40 -8.04 12.12
CA MET A 680 20.05 -8.46 13.36
C MET A 680 21.57 -8.61 13.19
N ALA A 681 22.03 -9.36 12.17
CA ALA A 681 23.44 -9.63 11.99
C ALA A 681 24.24 -8.33 11.80
N THR A 682 23.71 -7.40 11.01
CA THR A 682 24.37 -6.10 10.80
C THR A 682 24.42 -5.30 12.10
N ASP A 683 23.32 -5.23 12.84
CA ASP A 683 23.23 -4.43 14.05
C ASP A 683 24.16 -4.98 15.16
N VAL A 684 24.08 -6.29 15.45
CA VAL A 684 24.88 -6.93 16.50
C VAL A 684 26.37 -6.93 16.15
N VAL A 685 26.75 -7.26 14.92
CA VAL A 685 28.16 -7.27 14.51
C VAL A 685 28.75 -5.87 14.58
N LEU A 686 28.02 -4.85 14.16
CA LEU A 686 28.53 -3.48 14.23
C LEU A 686 28.55 -2.95 15.66
N ALA A 687 27.54 -3.24 16.48
CA ALA A 687 27.50 -2.80 17.88
C ALA A 687 28.67 -3.39 18.69
N TRP A 688 29.00 -4.66 18.50
CA TRP A 688 30.04 -5.33 19.29
C TRP A 688 31.42 -5.32 18.64
N GLY A 689 31.49 -5.41 17.31
CA GLY A 689 32.75 -5.48 16.57
C GLY A 689 33.30 -4.14 16.10
N LEU A 690 32.49 -3.08 16.05
CA LEU A 690 32.91 -1.77 15.57
C LEU A 690 32.65 -0.67 16.60
N PHE A 691 31.40 -0.49 17.02
CA PHE A 691 30.99 0.59 17.93
C PHE A 691 31.76 0.59 19.24
N LEU A 692 31.70 -0.51 20.01
CA LEU A 692 32.37 -0.58 21.31
C LEU A 692 33.90 -0.49 21.20
N PRO A 693 34.59 -1.24 20.31
CA PRO A 693 36.03 -1.11 20.14
C PRO A 693 36.47 0.28 19.70
N THR A 694 35.74 0.92 18.78
CA THR A 694 36.06 2.28 18.32
C THR A 694 35.84 3.30 19.43
N SER A 695 34.78 3.14 20.23
CA SER A 695 34.51 4.02 21.38
C SER A 695 35.60 3.89 22.45
N TRP A 696 36.08 2.67 22.71
CA TRP A 696 37.19 2.43 23.63
C TRP A 696 38.52 2.98 23.09
N LEU A 697 38.83 2.70 21.82
CA LEU A 697 40.06 3.15 21.18
C LEU A 697 40.15 4.68 21.13
N CYS A 698 39.13 5.34 20.59
CA CYS A 698 39.12 6.80 20.43
C CYS A 698 38.90 7.53 21.76
N GLY A 699 38.13 6.96 22.69
CA GLY A 699 37.81 7.61 23.96
C GLY A 699 38.87 7.43 25.04
N VAL A 700 39.45 6.22 25.15
CA VAL A 700 40.34 5.86 26.26
C VAL A 700 41.78 5.67 25.80
N VAL A 701 42.02 4.86 24.77
CA VAL A 701 43.39 4.50 24.35
C VAL A 701 44.13 5.67 23.70
N LEU A 702 43.43 6.42 22.84
CA LEU A 702 43.97 7.61 22.16
C LEU A 702 43.77 8.91 22.97
N ASP A 703 43.28 8.80 24.21
CA ASP A 703 43.00 9.93 25.11
C ASP A 703 42.09 11.01 24.49
N GLY A 704 41.18 10.62 23.58
CA GLY A 704 40.20 11.53 22.98
C GLY A 704 39.03 11.88 23.90
N GLY A 705 39.00 11.31 25.11
CA GLY A 705 38.02 11.56 26.15
C GLY A 705 36.57 11.33 25.69
N LEU A 706 35.66 12.14 26.23
CA LEU A 706 34.23 12.02 25.95
C LEU A 706 33.91 12.15 24.46
N VAL A 707 34.50 13.12 23.76
CA VAL A 707 34.26 13.32 22.33
C VAL A 707 34.75 12.11 21.53
N GLY A 708 35.94 11.59 21.85
CA GLY A 708 36.51 10.39 21.25
C GLY A 708 35.60 9.17 21.39
N ALA A 709 35.03 8.94 22.57
CA ALA A 709 34.08 7.83 22.78
C ALA A 709 32.84 7.94 21.86
N TRP A 710 32.30 9.15 21.69
CA TRP A 710 31.12 9.40 20.86
C TRP A 710 31.40 9.39 19.35
N ILE A 711 32.65 9.51 18.91
CA ILE A 711 33.03 9.23 17.52
C ILE A 711 32.71 7.78 17.15
N GLY A 712 32.85 6.84 18.09
CA GLY A 712 32.45 5.45 17.90
C GLY A 712 30.96 5.30 17.55
N VAL A 713 30.09 6.11 18.17
CA VAL A 713 28.65 6.15 17.85
C VAL A 713 28.42 6.66 16.42
N LEU A 714 29.12 7.72 16.01
CA LEU A 714 29.02 8.25 14.65
C LEU A 714 29.43 7.21 13.60
N VAL A 715 30.57 6.55 13.81
CA VAL A 715 31.08 5.49 12.93
C VAL A 715 30.09 4.33 12.86
N TRP A 716 29.52 3.93 14.00
CA TRP A 716 28.51 2.87 14.04
C TRP A 716 27.30 3.16 13.17
N PHE A 717 26.64 4.32 13.37
CA PHE A 717 25.45 4.66 12.59
C PHE A 717 25.75 4.87 11.11
N PHE A 718 26.92 5.45 10.78
CA PHE A 718 27.35 5.57 9.38
C PHE A 718 27.48 4.20 8.71
N VAL A 719 28.23 3.28 9.31
CA VAL A 719 28.43 1.94 8.74
C VAL A 719 27.15 1.11 8.76
N TYR A 720 26.29 1.29 9.77
CA TYR A 720 24.96 0.68 9.82
C TYR A 720 24.07 1.15 8.66
N ALA A 721 24.03 2.45 8.37
CA ALA A 721 23.30 3.01 7.25
C ALA A 721 23.79 2.46 5.89
N VAL A 722 25.12 2.35 5.73
CA VAL A 722 25.74 1.73 4.55
C VAL A 722 25.37 0.25 4.45
N GLY A 723 25.47 -0.50 5.55
CA GLY A 723 25.12 -1.92 5.60
C GLY A 723 23.65 -2.19 5.24
N MET A 724 22.72 -1.42 5.82
CA MET A 724 21.29 -1.50 5.47
C MET A 724 21.05 -1.16 3.99
N THR A 725 21.75 -0.15 3.47
CA THR A 725 21.68 0.24 2.05
C THR A 725 22.17 -0.89 1.14
N VAL A 726 23.31 -1.51 1.44
CA VAL A 726 23.86 -2.62 0.68
C VAL A 726 22.90 -3.81 0.67
N TRP A 727 22.36 -4.20 1.83
CA TRP A 727 21.36 -5.27 1.91
C TRP A 727 20.10 -4.95 1.11
N PHE A 728 19.64 -3.70 1.16
CA PHE A 728 18.47 -3.27 0.41
C PHE A 728 18.73 -3.28 -1.11
N LEU A 729 19.92 -2.89 -1.55
CA LEU A 729 20.31 -2.87 -2.97
C LEU A 729 20.55 -4.27 -3.56
N ARG A 730 21.15 -5.20 -2.78
CA ARG A 730 21.39 -6.60 -3.21
C ARG A 730 20.11 -7.30 -3.68
N GLY A 731 18.97 -6.97 -3.07
CA GLY A 731 17.66 -7.42 -3.54
C GLY A 731 17.32 -8.87 -3.24
N ASP A 732 18.11 -9.60 -2.44
CA ASP A 732 17.79 -10.97 -2.02
C ASP A 732 16.45 -11.06 -1.27
N TRP A 733 16.12 -10.00 -0.53
CA TRP A 733 14.85 -9.84 0.17
C TRP A 733 13.63 -9.75 -0.77
N ARG A 734 13.82 -9.50 -2.07
CA ARG A 734 12.71 -9.38 -3.04
C ARG A 734 11.97 -10.70 -3.27
N ARG A 735 12.59 -11.83 -2.91
CA ARG A 735 12.01 -13.18 -3.00
C ARG A 735 11.58 -13.74 -1.65
N ALA A 736 11.86 -13.03 -0.55
CA ALA A 736 11.48 -13.43 0.78
C ALA A 736 10.02 -13.01 1.04
N VAL A 737 9.10 -13.96 0.92
CA VAL A 737 7.73 -13.83 1.43
C VAL A 737 7.63 -14.73 2.65
N ALA A 738 7.20 -14.19 3.79
CA ALA A 738 7.16 -14.92 5.05
C ALA A 738 6.01 -15.93 5.11
N ILE A 739 5.07 -15.83 4.16
CA ILE A 739 3.82 -16.60 4.07
C ILE A 739 3.77 -17.28 2.70
N ASN A 740 4.63 -18.27 2.50
CA ASN A 740 4.52 -19.21 1.38
C ASN A 740 4.05 -20.56 1.92
#